data_AF-A0A350C4V5-F1
#
_entry.id   AF-A0A350C4V5-F1
#
_cell.length_a   1.000
_cell.length_b   1.000
_cell.length_c   1.000
_cell.angle_alpha   90.00
_cell.angle_beta   90.00
_cell.angle_gamma   90.00
#
_symmetry.space_group_name_H-M   'P 1'
#
loop_
_entity.id
_entity.type
_entity.pdbx_description
1 polymer ?
#
loop_
_entity_poly.entity_id
_entity_poly.type
_entity_poly.pdbx_seq_one_letter_code
_entity_poly.pdbx_strand_id
1 'polypeptide(L)'
;MRQLITYIIFSLSILFTVGVSAQNVTVAHEWNETLLQSIRKDFARPTVHSRNLWHTSAAMYDLWALTEDSASPYFLGNTVDGFSFPFKSFSWDEDPTVQLEEAISYAMYRILSHRFFNSPEGGFAQNRFDAKMSSLGYDITNNSEAFGNGSGAALGNYLGNLMIAYGLQDGANEAQQYQNTFYNSVNDPLVMAFSGNPDLQDPNRWQQLTLDVFIDQSGNEIPFNTPDFLSPEWGNVNHFAIPESEKQTDGNFTFFHDPGPPSLIDPNNIESSVDYKKGFGMVVQWSSHLDPTDGVMIDISPASLGNAGELPDEEQFYDYYNFFEGGDSSLGHELNPVTGQPYEPQMVPRGDYTRVLAEFWADGPDSETPPGHWFTLINYVNSHPMLEKRYEGVGPIIDDLEWDIKSYFLLGAAMHDSAVATWSIKGYYDYLRPVSAIRYMADKGQCTDPNRPHFDSAGMDLINGAVELVEAGDPLSGAQGEHINKIKIRSWKGPDYINNPDTDVAGVDWILAEDWWPYQRPSFVTPPFAGYVSGHSTFSRAAAEIITMMTGDEYFPGGIGTFEVNQNDFLVFEDGPSQDFTLQWATYRDASDQTSLSRIWGGIHPPADDIPGRKIGIKVANDVYAKAENLFFRDEDNDGYWAYEDCDDNNNTIYPGAPEVCDDEDNDCDGFVDEDLELYTYYIDEDQDGYGEESRDTQTCNDFAPIGFVELSTDCNDQNPAVNPNATEICDDIDNNCDGFIDEDLEHFTYYFDEDQDGYGDVTRDTQTCYNLAPIGFVVPSTDCNDLDSAINPAAIELCDDLDNNCDGQIDEDIQLYTYYIDTDSDSYGDDAFSIQICYNNPPEGYAVDNADCVDDDAAINPAAIELCDDIDNNCDGQIDEGVPLFKYYLDNDNDGFGDAAEEIQICYDIPPTSYVIDNTDCDDDNASINPAEIDIPDNGIDEDCSGVDLFLQTRVFPNPVTDILEIHHQVDGAAEVIWISSGGKLIREEQTLFADNRTVIYNVDLPQGVYILRIIKDGLPVLTERVLVGE
;
A
#
# COMPACT_ATOMS: atom_id res chain seq x y z
N MET A 1 -48.66 -12.65 -15.72
CA MET A 1 -48.67 -13.88 -16.57
C MET A 1 -47.27 -14.35 -16.95
N ARG A 2 -46.23 -13.49 -16.88
CA ARG A 2 -44.80 -13.90 -16.90
C ARG A 2 -44.33 -14.56 -15.57
N GLN A 3 -44.82 -14.10 -14.41
CA GLN A 3 -44.45 -14.64 -13.08
C GLN A 3 -44.71 -16.15 -12.82
N LEU A 4 -45.47 -16.86 -13.66
CA LEU A 4 -45.75 -18.30 -13.46
C LEU A 4 -44.93 -19.22 -14.39
N ILE A 5 -44.20 -18.66 -15.35
CA ILE A 5 -43.31 -19.43 -16.25
C ILE A 5 -41.83 -19.24 -15.84
N THR A 6 -41.53 -18.22 -15.01
CA THR A 6 -40.18 -17.92 -14.49
C THR A 6 -39.61 -19.02 -13.59
N TYR A 7 -40.43 -19.84 -12.94
CA TYR A 7 -39.96 -20.84 -11.96
C TYR A 7 -39.36 -22.14 -12.53
N ILE A 8 -39.30 -22.33 -13.85
CA ILE A 8 -38.82 -23.59 -14.46
C ILE A 8 -37.70 -23.39 -15.50
N ILE A 9 -37.24 -22.15 -15.77
CA ILE A 9 -36.21 -21.90 -16.80
C ILE A 9 -34.98 -21.08 -16.34
N PHE A 10 -35.01 -20.42 -15.16
CA PHE A 10 -33.81 -19.75 -14.65
C PHE A 10 -32.97 -20.69 -13.78
N SER A 11 -32.23 -21.56 -14.46
CA SER A 11 -31.05 -22.28 -13.94
C SER A 11 -29.90 -22.17 -14.95
N LEU A 12 -29.89 -21.11 -15.74
CA LEU A 12 -28.81 -20.78 -16.66
C LEU A 12 -27.84 -19.87 -15.91
N SER A 13 -26.69 -20.44 -15.60
CA SER A 13 -25.43 -19.75 -15.40
C SER A 13 -25.28 -18.57 -16.37
N ILE A 14 -24.61 -17.51 -15.91
CA ILE A 14 -24.08 -16.41 -16.72
C ILE A 14 -23.39 -17.04 -17.94
N LEU A 15 -24.05 -17.02 -19.09
CA LEU A 15 -23.59 -17.69 -20.30
C LEU A 15 -22.76 -16.70 -21.10
N PHE A 16 -21.46 -16.69 -20.84
CA PHE A 16 -20.48 -16.35 -21.86
C PHE A 16 -20.69 -17.33 -23.02
N THR A 17 -21.20 -16.86 -24.17
CA THR A 17 -21.55 -17.75 -25.28
C THR A 17 -20.31 -18.18 -26.06
N VAL A 18 -19.65 -19.23 -25.58
CA VAL A 18 -18.84 -20.11 -26.42
C VAL A 18 -19.40 -21.52 -26.26
N GLY A 19 -19.56 -22.27 -27.36
CA GLY A 19 -20.03 -23.65 -27.32
C GLY A 19 -18.99 -24.56 -26.64
N VAL A 20 -19.07 -24.67 -25.32
CA VAL A 20 -18.14 -25.49 -24.52
C VAL A 20 -18.62 -26.95 -24.51
N SER A 21 -17.76 -27.84 -25.02
CA SER A 21 -17.80 -29.27 -24.71
C SER A 21 -17.65 -29.45 -23.20
N ALA A 22 -18.49 -30.26 -22.54
CA ALA A 22 -18.45 -30.49 -21.10
C ALA A 22 -17.01 -30.76 -20.59
N GLN A 23 -16.37 -29.72 -20.05
CA GLN A 23 -15.14 -29.79 -19.27
C GLN A 23 -15.50 -30.37 -17.89
N ASN A 24 -14.62 -31.19 -17.32
CA ASN A 24 -14.77 -31.61 -15.93
C ASN A 24 -14.50 -30.40 -15.04
N VAL A 25 -15.48 -30.00 -14.24
CA VAL A 25 -15.35 -28.91 -13.27
C VAL A 25 -14.79 -29.49 -11.97
N THR A 26 -13.81 -28.82 -11.36
CA THR A 26 -13.15 -29.29 -10.13
C THR A 26 -14.06 -29.12 -8.92
N VAL A 27 -13.80 -29.87 -7.84
CA VAL A 27 -14.55 -29.72 -6.58
C VAL A 27 -14.38 -28.32 -5.99
N ALA A 28 -13.20 -27.70 -6.17
CA ALA A 28 -12.90 -26.34 -5.71
C ALA A 28 -13.81 -25.34 -6.41
N HIS A 29 -13.91 -25.41 -7.74
CA HIS A 29 -14.79 -24.56 -8.53
C HIS A 29 -16.27 -24.75 -8.16
N GLU A 30 -16.72 -26.00 -8.00
CA GLU A 30 -18.13 -26.24 -7.64
C GLU A 30 -18.49 -25.70 -6.24
N TRP A 31 -17.55 -25.73 -5.29
CA TRP A 31 -17.74 -25.10 -3.97
C TRP A 31 -17.64 -23.58 -4.02
N ASN A 32 -16.77 -23.02 -4.86
CA ASN A 32 -16.72 -21.59 -5.12
C ASN A 32 -18.05 -21.08 -5.69
N GLU A 33 -18.60 -21.73 -6.70
CA GLU A 33 -19.93 -21.40 -7.25
C GLU A 33 -21.04 -21.52 -6.20
N THR A 34 -20.94 -22.52 -5.32
CA THR A 34 -21.87 -22.70 -4.20
C THR A 34 -21.79 -21.54 -3.19
N LEU A 35 -20.58 -21.04 -2.91
CA LEU A 35 -20.35 -19.85 -2.10
C LEU A 35 -20.91 -18.59 -2.79
N LEU A 36 -20.57 -18.35 -4.06
CA LEU A 36 -21.07 -17.20 -4.82
C LEU A 36 -22.60 -17.17 -4.86
N GLN A 37 -23.26 -18.30 -5.12
CA GLN A 37 -24.72 -18.41 -5.06
C GLN A 37 -25.31 -18.11 -3.68
N SER A 38 -24.55 -18.33 -2.62
CA SER A 38 -24.97 -18.01 -1.25
C SER A 38 -24.78 -16.53 -0.95
N ILE A 39 -23.71 -15.92 -1.46
CA ILE A 39 -23.48 -14.47 -1.39
C ILE A 39 -24.60 -13.70 -2.10
N ARG A 40 -25.03 -14.13 -3.30
CA ARG A 40 -26.18 -13.55 -4.03
C ARG A 40 -27.49 -13.50 -3.25
N LYS A 41 -27.59 -14.25 -2.15
CA LYS A 41 -28.77 -14.39 -1.29
C LYS A 41 -28.49 -14.03 0.17
N ASP A 42 -27.36 -13.38 0.43
CA ASP A 42 -27.01 -12.81 1.72
C ASP A 42 -27.28 -11.30 1.74
N PHE A 43 -27.11 -10.66 2.90
CA PHE A 43 -27.04 -9.20 2.97
C PHE A 43 -25.84 -8.66 2.18
N ALA A 44 -25.98 -7.52 1.51
CA ALA A 44 -24.89 -6.90 0.77
C ALA A 44 -23.78 -6.38 1.69
N ARG A 45 -22.79 -7.22 1.99
CA ARG A 45 -21.70 -6.96 2.95
C ARG A 45 -20.32 -7.29 2.35
N PRO A 46 -19.77 -6.42 1.48
CA PRO A 46 -18.54 -6.72 0.73
C PRO A 46 -17.35 -7.11 1.63
N THR A 47 -17.21 -6.51 2.82
CA THR A 47 -16.17 -6.86 3.81
C THR A 47 -16.32 -8.29 4.34
N VAL A 48 -17.54 -8.71 4.67
CA VAL A 48 -17.83 -10.06 5.15
C VAL A 48 -17.68 -11.08 4.02
N HIS A 49 -18.09 -10.72 2.81
CA HIS A 49 -18.00 -11.59 1.64
C HIS A 49 -16.57 -11.82 1.18
N SER A 50 -15.73 -10.78 1.12
CA SER A 50 -14.30 -10.94 0.80
C SER A 50 -13.58 -11.84 1.81
N ARG A 51 -13.90 -11.67 3.10
CA ARG A 51 -13.37 -12.53 4.17
C ARG A 51 -13.85 -13.99 4.06
N ASN A 52 -15.12 -14.21 3.69
CA ASN A 52 -15.63 -15.56 3.45
C ASN A 52 -14.91 -16.22 2.27
N LEU A 53 -14.72 -15.49 1.16
CA LEU A 53 -13.96 -15.94 0.00
C LEU A 53 -12.54 -16.34 0.41
N TRP A 54 -11.83 -15.47 1.14
CA TRP A 54 -10.50 -15.76 1.68
C TRP A 54 -10.43 -17.01 2.55
N HIS A 55 -11.24 -17.10 3.61
CA HIS A 55 -11.19 -18.24 4.52
C HIS A 55 -11.50 -19.57 3.82
N THR A 56 -12.40 -19.56 2.85
CA THR A 56 -12.70 -20.76 2.07
C THR A 56 -11.57 -21.13 1.12
N SER A 57 -11.00 -20.16 0.41
CA SER A 57 -9.87 -20.38 -0.49
C SER A 57 -8.63 -20.88 0.26
N ALA A 58 -8.31 -20.26 1.40
CA ALA A 58 -7.19 -20.65 2.24
C ALA A 58 -7.37 -22.04 2.86
N ALA A 59 -8.59 -22.42 3.24
CA ALA A 59 -8.86 -23.77 3.69
C ALA A 59 -8.70 -24.82 2.58
N MET A 60 -9.06 -24.50 1.33
CA MET A 60 -8.81 -25.37 0.18
C MET A 60 -7.30 -25.52 -0.06
N TYR A 61 -6.58 -24.40 -0.05
CA TYR A 61 -5.14 -24.34 -0.25
C TYR A 61 -4.39 -25.15 0.81
N ASP A 62 -4.68 -24.96 2.08
CA ASP A 62 -4.03 -25.69 3.17
C ASP A 62 -4.18 -27.21 3.07
N LEU A 63 -5.32 -27.69 2.57
CA LEU A 63 -5.53 -29.12 2.36
C LEU A 63 -4.75 -29.64 1.16
N TRP A 64 -4.69 -28.86 0.08
CA TRP A 64 -3.92 -29.19 -1.12
C TRP A 64 -2.41 -29.11 -0.87
N ALA A 65 -1.92 -28.14 -0.11
CA ALA A 65 -0.51 -28.01 0.23
C ALA A 65 0.04 -29.22 1.02
N LEU A 66 -0.83 -30.05 1.61
CA LEU A 66 -0.44 -31.32 2.24
C LEU A 66 -0.23 -32.46 1.24
N THR A 67 -0.63 -32.31 -0.03
CA THR A 67 -0.33 -33.29 -1.11
C THR A 67 0.96 -32.99 -1.84
N GLU A 68 1.45 -31.75 -1.76
CA GLU A 68 2.63 -31.29 -2.50
C GLU A 68 3.85 -31.13 -1.60
N ASP A 69 4.99 -31.65 -2.05
CA ASP A 69 6.25 -31.53 -1.32
C ASP A 69 6.82 -30.10 -1.40
N SER A 70 6.54 -29.38 -2.49
CA SER A 70 7.01 -28.01 -2.75
C SER A 70 6.16 -26.92 -2.10
N ALA A 71 5.01 -27.26 -1.52
CA ALA A 71 4.10 -26.28 -0.93
C ALA A 71 4.14 -26.33 0.61
N SER A 72 3.74 -25.23 1.24
CA SER A 72 3.65 -25.11 2.69
C SER A 72 2.25 -24.60 3.10
N PRO A 73 1.52 -25.30 3.98
CA PRO A 73 0.24 -24.80 4.48
C PRO A 73 0.40 -23.43 5.17
N TYR A 74 -0.59 -22.55 5.00
CA TYR A 74 -0.59 -21.25 5.66
C TYR A 74 -1.05 -21.37 7.12
N PHE A 75 -2.19 -22.04 7.35
CA PHE A 75 -2.75 -22.19 8.69
C PHE A 75 -2.27 -23.48 9.38
N LEU A 76 -2.53 -24.65 8.83
CA LEU A 76 -2.27 -25.96 9.46
C LEU A 76 -0.80 -26.12 9.86
N GLY A 77 -0.56 -26.31 11.16
CA GLY A 77 0.77 -26.46 11.74
C GLY A 77 1.38 -25.15 12.23
N ASN A 78 0.80 -24.01 11.86
CA ASN A 78 1.33 -22.69 12.14
C ASN A 78 0.52 -21.95 13.23
N THR A 79 1.06 -20.81 13.64
CA THR A 79 0.34 -19.82 14.45
C THR A 79 0.18 -18.58 13.59
N VAL A 80 -1.06 -18.18 13.32
CA VAL A 80 -1.41 -17.04 12.47
C VAL A 80 -2.15 -16.03 13.33
N ASP A 81 -1.65 -14.79 13.37
CA ASP A 81 -2.22 -13.67 14.13
C ASP A 81 -2.56 -14.02 15.59
N GLY A 82 -1.65 -14.75 16.24
CA GLY A 82 -1.80 -15.19 17.63
C GLY A 82 -2.75 -16.37 17.85
N PHE A 83 -3.39 -16.90 16.81
CA PHE A 83 -4.18 -18.13 16.88
C PHE A 83 -3.39 -19.34 16.36
N SER A 84 -3.35 -20.41 17.16
CA SER A 84 -2.65 -21.64 16.80
C SER A 84 -3.57 -22.59 16.04
N PHE A 85 -3.07 -23.18 14.95
CA PHE A 85 -3.71 -24.24 14.16
C PHE A 85 -2.92 -25.55 14.33
N PRO A 86 -3.14 -26.32 15.42
CA PRO A 86 -2.29 -27.47 15.72
C PRO A 86 -2.43 -28.55 14.65
N PHE A 87 -1.30 -29.00 14.10
CA PHE A 87 -1.25 -30.10 13.16
C PHE A 87 -0.04 -30.99 13.49
N LYS A 88 -0.16 -32.30 13.27
CA LYS A 88 0.93 -33.25 13.57
C LYS A 88 1.47 -33.88 12.31
N SER A 89 0.62 -34.63 11.62
CA SER A 89 0.94 -35.32 10.36
C SER A 89 -0.34 -35.92 9.83
N PHE A 90 -0.49 -35.94 8.52
CA PHE A 90 -1.51 -36.71 7.82
C PHE A 90 -0.82 -37.60 6.80
N SER A 91 -1.39 -38.78 6.53
CA SER A 91 -0.91 -39.65 5.47
C SER A 91 -2.09 -39.97 4.59
N TRP A 92 -1.96 -39.62 3.31
CA TRP A 92 -2.90 -39.96 2.27
C TRP A 92 -2.89 -41.49 2.02
N ASP A 93 -4.07 -42.09 1.89
CA ASP A 93 -4.21 -43.48 1.42
C ASP A 93 -3.93 -43.58 -0.11
N GLU A 94 -4.15 -44.75 -0.72
CA GLU A 94 -3.80 -45.09 -2.13
C GLU A 94 -4.36 -44.13 -3.21
N ASP A 95 -5.37 -43.30 -2.90
CA ASP A 95 -5.95 -42.30 -3.81
C ASP A 95 -6.01 -40.91 -3.13
N PRO A 96 -4.91 -40.13 -3.15
CA PRO A 96 -4.83 -38.83 -2.46
C PRO A 96 -5.83 -37.80 -2.99
N THR A 97 -6.07 -37.77 -4.30
CA THR A 97 -7.00 -36.82 -4.94
C THR A 97 -8.42 -36.98 -4.40
N VAL A 98 -8.95 -38.20 -4.33
CA VAL A 98 -10.31 -38.44 -3.80
C VAL A 98 -10.43 -38.02 -2.33
N GLN A 99 -9.40 -38.28 -1.53
CA GLN A 99 -9.38 -37.87 -0.13
C GLN A 99 -9.26 -36.35 0.02
N LEU A 100 -8.51 -35.68 -0.85
CA LEU A 100 -8.38 -34.23 -0.89
C LEU A 100 -9.72 -33.59 -1.24
N GLU A 101 -10.41 -34.09 -2.26
CA GLU A 101 -11.73 -33.59 -2.65
C GLU A 101 -12.78 -33.81 -1.54
N GLU A 102 -12.70 -34.92 -0.82
CA GLU A 102 -13.51 -35.16 0.38
C GLU A 102 -13.17 -34.15 1.48
N ALA A 103 -11.89 -33.95 1.79
CA ALA A 103 -11.45 -33.01 2.83
C ALA A 103 -11.90 -31.57 2.52
N ILE A 104 -11.69 -31.10 1.29
CA ILE A 104 -12.15 -29.78 0.82
C ILE A 104 -13.66 -29.66 1.04
N SER A 105 -14.42 -30.67 0.64
CA SER A 105 -15.88 -30.63 0.73
C SER A 105 -16.40 -30.56 2.16
N TYR A 106 -15.79 -31.31 3.09
CA TYR A 106 -16.18 -31.21 4.51
C TYR A 106 -15.76 -29.89 5.14
N ALA A 107 -14.56 -29.36 4.82
CA ALA A 107 -14.13 -28.05 5.30
C ALA A 107 -15.07 -26.93 4.81
N MET A 108 -15.35 -26.91 3.51
CA MET A 108 -16.28 -25.97 2.88
C MET A 108 -17.67 -26.06 3.49
N TYR A 109 -18.22 -27.28 3.62
CA TYR A 109 -19.52 -27.46 4.23
C TYR A 109 -19.59 -26.89 5.65
N ARG A 110 -18.55 -27.09 6.48
CA ARG A 110 -18.51 -26.55 7.85
C ARG A 110 -18.46 -25.03 7.86
N ILE A 111 -17.52 -24.45 7.11
CA ILE A 111 -17.35 -22.99 7.03
C ILE A 111 -18.64 -22.35 6.52
N LEU A 112 -19.14 -22.77 5.36
CA LEU A 112 -20.33 -22.17 4.73
C LEU A 112 -21.59 -22.33 5.59
N SER A 113 -21.81 -23.51 6.18
CA SER A 113 -22.97 -23.73 7.07
C SER A 113 -22.93 -22.80 8.28
N HIS A 114 -21.74 -22.47 8.80
CA HIS A 114 -21.57 -21.50 9.88
C HIS A 114 -21.82 -20.06 9.42
N ARG A 115 -21.13 -19.62 8.35
CA ARG A 115 -21.15 -18.23 7.88
C ARG A 115 -22.54 -17.76 7.43
N PHE A 116 -23.27 -18.63 6.74
CA PHE A 116 -24.59 -18.31 6.19
C PHE A 116 -25.74 -18.72 7.11
N PHE A 117 -25.48 -19.20 8.33
CA PHE A 117 -26.54 -19.62 9.25
C PHE A 117 -27.55 -18.49 9.54
N ASN A 118 -27.04 -17.27 9.71
CA ASN A 118 -27.84 -16.07 10.02
C ASN A 118 -28.10 -15.18 8.79
N SER A 119 -27.85 -15.66 7.56
CA SER A 119 -28.20 -14.91 6.36
C SER A 119 -29.72 -14.85 6.16
N PRO A 120 -30.26 -13.88 5.39
CA PRO A 120 -31.69 -13.79 5.06
C PRO A 120 -32.29 -15.12 4.56
N GLU A 121 -31.54 -15.86 3.75
CA GLU A 121 -31.94 -17.16 3.21
C GLU A 121 -31.17 -18.36 3.82
N GLY A 122 -30.71 -18.28 5.06
CA GLY A 122 -29.81 -19.28 5.67
C GLY A 122 -30.31 -20.74 5.58
N GLY A 123 -31.63 -20.95 5.69
CA GLY A 123 -32.22 -22.29 5.50
C GLY A 123 -32.14 -22.81 4.05
N PHE A 124 -32.24 -21.94 3.04
CA PHE A 124 -32.04 -22.30 1.64
C PHE A 124 -30.56 -22.49 1.32
N ALA A 125 -29.67 -21.68 1.92
CA ALA A 125 -28.23 -21.88 1.84
C ALA A 125 -27.83 -23.25 2.39
N GLN A 126 -28.31 -23.63 3.58
CA GLN A 126 -28.06 -24.98 4.13
C GLN A 126 -28.54 -26.10 3.21
N ASN A 127 -29.75 -25.97 2.64
CA ASN A 127 -30.25 -26.97 1.67
C ASN A 127 -29.35 -27.08 0.42
N ARG A 128 -28.76 -25.98 -0.03
CA ARG A 128 -27.80 -25.96 -1.14
C ARG A 128 -26.54 -26.74 -0.76
N PHE A 129 -25.99 -26.52 0.44
CA PHE A 129 -24.81 -27.22 0.93
C PHE A 129 -25.07 -28.72 1.14
N ASP A 130 -26.22 -29.08 1.71
CA ASP A 130 -26.64 -30.48 1.90
C ASP A 130 -26.81 -31.19 0.55
N ALA A 131 -27.40 -30.51 -0.44
CA ALA A 131 -27.55 -31.04 -1.80
C ALA A 131 -26.20 -31.23 -2.48
N LYS A 132 -25.25 -30.31 -2.28
CA LYS A 132 -23.88 -30.41 -2.80
C LYS A 132 -23.11 -31.59 -2.20
N MET A 133 -23.16 -31.77 -0.89
CA MET A 133 -22.59 -32.96 -0.23
C MET A 133 -23.23 -34.25 -0.73
N SER A 134 -24.56 -34.25 -0.90
CA SER A 134 -25.31 -35.41 -1.41
C SER A 134 -24.95 -35.74 -2.86
N SER A 135 -24.70 -34.75 -3.71
CA SER A 135 -24.29 -34.98 -5.10
C SER A 135 -22.90 -35.58 -5.21
N LEU A 136 -22.02 -35.28 -4.24
CA LEU A 136 -20.68 -35.87 -4.13
C LEU A 136 -20.68 -37.23 -3.40
N GLY A 137 -21.82 -37.65 -2.83
CA GLY A 137 -21.95 -38.93 -2.13
C GLY A 137 -21.47 -38.91 -0.67
N TYR A 138 -21.29 -37.72 -0.07
CA TYR A 138 -20.78 -37.55 1.28
C TYR A 138 -21.88 -37.52 2.35
N ASP A 139 -21.58 -38.06 3.54
CA ASP A 139 -22.50 -38.12 4.67
C ASP A 139 -22.43 -36.83 5.50
N ILE A 140 -23.43 -35.97 5.35
CA ILE A 140 -23.55 -34.71 6.11
C ILE A 140 -23.59 -34.89 7.63
N THR A 141 -23.90 -36.10 8.12
CA THR A 141 -23.91 -36.39 9.57
C THR A 141 -22.54 -36.73 10.14
N ASN A 142 -21.53 -36.95 9.29
CA ASN A 142 -20.17 -37.20 9.73
C ASN A 142 -19.52 -35.90 10.21
N ASN A 143 -19.29 -35.81 11.52
CA ASN A 143 -18.63 -34.69 12.21
C ASN A 143 -17.37 -35.12 12.97
N SER A 144 -16.79 -36.26 12.63
CA SER A 144 -15.53 -36.70 13.24
C SER A 144 -14.42 -35.71 12.91
N GLU A 145 -13.64 -35.31 13.91
CA GLU A 145 -12.38 -34.56 13.75
C GLU A 145 -11.15 -35.46 14.00
N ALA A 146 -11.38 -36.76 14.22
CA ALA A 146 -10.31 -37.72 14.45
C ALA A 146 -9.70 -38.16 13.11
N PHE A 147 -8.91 -37.28 12.49
CA PHE A 147 -8.16 -37.58 11.27
C PHE A 147 -6.96 -38.48 11.62
N GLY A 148 -7.19 -39.79 11.57
CA GLY A 148 -6.11 -40.76 11.42
C GLY A 148 -5.64 -40.81 9.96
N ASN A 149 -4.66 -41.66 9.67
CA ASN A 149 -4.23 -41.91 8.29
C ASN A 149 -5.45 -42.26 7.41
N GLY A 150 -5.61 -41.56 6.28
CA GLY A 150 -6.59 -41.89 5.25
C GLY A 150 -7.97 -41.22 5.30
N SER A 151 -8.33 -40.44 6.34
CA SER A 151 -9.68 -39.88 6.45
C SER A 151 -9.77 -38.41 6.04
N GLY A 152 -10.06 -38.17 4.76
CA GLY A 152 -10.31 -36.83 4.20
C GLY A 152 -11.44 -36.09 4.92
N ALA A 153 -12.59 -36.74 5.11
CA ALA A 153 -13.73 -36.16 5.83
C ALA A 153 -13.37 -35.65 7.24
N ALA A 154 -12.57 -36.41 7.99
CA ALA A 154 -12.20 -36.02 9.34
C ALA A 154 -11.20 -34.86 9.37
N LEU A 155 -10.29 -34.81 8.39
CA LEU A 155 -9.33 -33.71 8.22
C LEU A 155 -10.06 -32.42 7.82
N GLY A 156 -10.99 -32.51 6.86
CA GLY A 156 -11.82 -31.39 6.44
C GLY A 156 -12.69 -30.81 7.57
N ASN A 157 -13.34 -31.67 8.36
CA ASN A 157 -14.09 -31.25 9.54
C ASN A 157 -13.20 -30.52 10.56
N TYR A 158 -12.02 -31.06 10.82
CA TYR A 158 -11.07 -30.47 11.76
C TYR A 158 -10.62 -29.08 11.32
N LEU A 159 -10.16 -28.94 10.08
CA LEU A 159 -9.76 -27.64 9.54
C LEU A 159 -10.94 -26.66 9.52
N GLY A 160 -12.11 -27.09 9.04
CA GLY A 160 -13.31 -26.25 8.99
C GLY A 160 -13.70 -25.70 10.37
N ASN A 161 -13.60 -26.51 11.42
CA ASN A 161 -13.86 -26.07 12.80
C ASN A 161 -12.79 -25.12 13.33
N LEU A 162 -11.51 -25.33 12.99
CA LEU A 162 -10.43 -24.39 13.33
C LEU A 162 -10.63 -23.03 12.64
N MET A 163 -10.98 -23.02 11.35
CA MET A 163 -11.26 -21.78 10.61
C MET A 163 -12.46 -21.00 11.18
N ILE A 164 -13.49 -21.70 11.66
CA ILE A 164 -14.60 -21.08 12.40
C ILE A 164 -14.10 -20.46 13.71
N ALA A 165 -13.31 -21.21 14.49
CA ALA A 165 -12.78 -20.72 15.76
C ALA A 165 -11.87 -19.50 15.59
N TYR A 166 -10.98 -19.52 14.59
CA TYR A 166 -10.16 -18.39 14.20
C TYR A 166 -11.02 -17.16 13.85
N GLY A 167 -12.02 -17.37 12.99
CA GLY A 167 -12.87 -16.29 12.54
C GLY A 167 -13.74 -15.61 13.62
N LEU A 168 -13.94 -16.25 14.77
CA LEU A 168 -14.66 -15.64 15.89
C LEU A 168 -13.80 -14.63 16.68
N GLN A 169 -12.50 -14.55 16.39
CA GLN A 169 -11.53 -13.73 17.13
C GLN A 169 -10.53 -12.98 16.25
N ASP A 170 -10.73 -12.94 14.92
CA ASP A 170 -9.84 -12.28 13.96
C ASP A 170 -10.12 -10.77 13.80
N GLY A 171 -10.82 -10.16 14.76
CA GLY A 171 -11.19 -8.74 14.74
C GLY A 171 -12.50 -8.41 14.02
N ALA A 172 -13.12 -9.35 13.27
CA ALA A 172 -14.34 -9.05 12.50
C ALA A 172 -15.62 -8.87 13.34
N ASN A 173 -15.56 -9.11 14.66
CA ASN A 173 -16.71 -9.08 15.57
C ASN A 173 -17.89 -9.99 15.12
N GLU A 174 -17.58 -11.13 14.50
CA GLU A 174 -18.59 -12.08 13.98
C GLU A 174 -19.58 -12.55 15.06
N ALA A 175 -19.11 -12.78 16.29
CA ALA A 175 -19.94 -13.25 17.39
C ALA A 175 -21.09 -12.28 17.74
N GLN A 176 -20.92 -10.98 17.45
CA GLN A 176 -21.94 -9.95 17.60
C GLN A 176 -22.52 -9.53 16.25
N GLN A 177 -22.49 -10.42 15.26
CA GLN A 177 -23.04 -10.19 13.92
C GLN A 177 -22.42 -8.99 13.20
N TYR A 178 -21.10 -8.77 13.37
CA TYR A 178 -20.34 -7.73 12.69
C TYR A 178 -20.78 -6.30 13.03
N GLN A 179 -21.43 -6.10 14.18
CA GLN A 179 -21.88 -4.78 14.64
C GLN A 179 -20.70 -3.86 14.96
N ASN A 180 -20.92 -2.55 14.78
CA ASN A 180 -19.98 -1.51 15.16
C ASN A 180 -19.78 -1.50 16.67
N THR A 181 -18.54 -1.29 17.13
CA THR A 181 -18.22 -1.34 18.56
C THR A 181 -17.97 0.05 19.16
N PHE A 182 -17.50 1.01 18.37
CA PHE A 182 -17.22 2.38 18.82
C PHE A 182 -17.55 3.49 17.79
N TYR A 183 -17.72 3.18 16.50
CA TYR A 183 -18.05 4.20 15.50
C TYR A 183 -19.41 4.86 15.77
N ASN A 184 -19.46 6.19 15.65
CA ASN A 184 -20.69 6.99 15.64
C ASN A 184 -20.57 8.06 14.55
N SER A 185 -21.65 8.32 13.81
CA SER A 185 -21.65 9.37 12.79
C SER A 185 -21.67 10.77 13.44
N VAL A 186 -20.93 11.71 12.84
CA VAL A 186 -20.91 13.12 13.26
C VAL A 186 -22.14 13.87 12.74
N ASN A 187 -22.63 13.49 11.56
CA ASN A 187 -23.72 14.19 10.90
C ASN A 187 -25.06 13.51 11.17
N ASP A 188 -26.09 14.32 11.37
CA ASP A 188 -27.47 13.84 11.42
C ASP A 188 -27.88 13.24 10.05
N PRO A 189 -28.73 12.19 10.03
CA PRO A 189 -29.14 11.56 8.79
C PRO A 189 -29.86 12.50 7.81
N LEU A 190 -29.45 12.47 6.54
CA LEU A 190 -30.14 13.16 5.45
C LEU A 190 -31.42 12.39 5.06
N VAL A 191 -32.58 13.02 5.21
CA VAL A 191 -33.86 12.48 4.76
C VAL A 191 -34.05 12.79 3.28
N MET A 192 -33.89 11.78 2.41
CA MET A 192 -33.87 11.96 0.95
C MET A 192 -35.17 12.52 0.36
N ALA A 193 -36.30 12.34 1.07
CA ALA A 193 -37.61 12.86 0.68
C ALA A 193 -37.74 14.40 0.80
N PHE A 194 -36.78 15.07 1.44
CA PHE A 194 -36.76 16.53 1.55
C PHE A 194 -35.67 17.14 0.66
N SER A 195 -35.93 18.35 0.19
CA SER A 195 -34.99 19.17 -0.58
C SER A 195 -33.89 19.73 0.33
N GLY A 196 -32.66 19.72 -0.18
CA GLY A 196 -31.50 20.34 0.45
C GLY A 196 -30.81 19.43 1.48
N ASN A 197 -29.82 20.01 2.15
CA ASN A 197 -29.09 19.44 3.29
C ASN A 197 -28.68 20.56 4.27
N PRO A 198 -29.63 21.35 4.80
CA PRO A 198 -29.33 22.56 5.57
C PRO A 198 -28.74 22.28 6.96
N ASP A 199 -28.92 21.07 7.48
CA ASP A 199 -28.55 20.66 8.84
C ASP A 199 -27.23 19.84 8.87
N LEU A 200 -26.47 19.81 7.76
CA LEU A 200 -25.17 19.14 7.71
C LEU A 200 -24.17 19.87 8.62
N GLN A 201 -23.67 19.18 9.65
CA GLN A 201 -22.79 19.75 10.68
C GLN A 201 -21.36 19.88 10.17
N ASP A 202 -20.82 18.80 9.58
CA ASP A 202 -19.49 18.76 9.01
C ASP A 202 -19.56 18.30 7.54
N PRO A 203 -19.30 19.20 6.57
CA PRO A 203 -19.38 18.89 5.15
C PRO A 203 -18.22 18.03 4.63
N ASN A 204 -17.26 17.65 5.49
CA ASN A 204 -16.17 16.74 5.15
C ASN A 204 -16.42 15.31 5.68
N ARG A 205 -17.47 15.11 6.48
CA ARG A 205 -17.76 13.84 7.16
C ARG A 205 -18.98 13.13 6.59
N TRP A 206 -18.98 11.81 6.67
CA TRP A 206 -20.04 10.97 6.14
C TRP A 206 -21.36 11.25 6.84
N GLN A 207 -22.45 11.08 6.09
CA GLN A 207 -23.80 11.33 6.54
C GLN A 207 -24.67 10.14 6.18
N GLN A 208 -25.35 9.60 7.19
CA GLN A 208 -26.32 8.52 6.99
C GLN A 208 -27.48 9.01 6.11
N LEU A 209 -28.06 8.12 5.32
CA LEU A 209 -29.26 8.43 4.54
C LEU A 209 -30.48 7.77 5.16
N THR A 210 -31.57 8.54 5.25
CA THR A 210 -32.91 8.05 5.60
C THR A 210 -33.76 7.98 4.34
N LEU A 211 -34.20 6.78 3.97
CA LEU A 211 -35.01 6.49 2.79
C LEU A 211 -36.47 6.20 3.18
N ASP A 212 -37.36 5.93 2.24
CA ASP A 212 -38.71 5.41 2.60
C ASP A 212 -38.65 3.94 3.04
N VAL A 213 -37.88 3.17 2.29
CA VAL A 213 -37.53 1.77 2.55
C VAL A 213 -36.09 1.59 2.10
N PHE A 214 -35.26 0.94 2.93
CA PHE A 214 -33.93 0.55 2.52
C PHE A 214 -33.94 -0.91 2.06
N ILE A 215 -33.54 -1.15 0.82
CA ILE A 215 -33.33 -2.49 0.26
C ILE A 215 -31.87 -2.54 -0.14
N ASP A 216 -31.11 -3.48 0.41
CA ASP A 216 -29.69 -3.62 0.07
C ASP A 216 -29.49 -4.06 -1.39
N GLN A 217 -28.23 -4.06 -1.85
CA GLN A 217 -27.91 -4.43 -3.24
C GLN A 217 -28.32 -5.86 -3.58
N SER A 218 -28.37 -6.76 -2.61
CA SER A 218 -28.79 -8.16 -2.78
C SER A 218 -30.31 -8.34 -2.70
N GLY A 219 -31.08 -7.25 -2.62
CA GLY A 219 -32.55 -7.26 -2.67
C GLY A 219 -33.23 -7.49 -1.31
N ASN A 220 -32.51 -7.40 -0.20
CA ASN A 220 -33.06 -7.61 1.14
C ASN A 220 -33.53 -6.29 1.76
N GLU A 221 -34.77 -6.25 2.23
CA GLU A 221 -35.28 -5.12 3.01
C GLU A 221 -34.61 -5.11 4.40
N ILE A 222 -33.92 -4.03 4.73
CA ILE A 222 -33.28 -3.85 6.04
C ILE A 222 -34.27 -3.17 6.99
N PRO A 223 -34.49 -3.70 8.20
CA PRO A 223 -35.30 -3.03 9.21
C PRO A 223 -34.73 -1.65 9.51
N PHE A 224 -35.62 -0.66 9.65
CA PHE A 224 -35.27 0.76 9.78
C PHE A 224 -34.70 1.34 8.48
N ASN A 225 -35.19 2.50 8.10
CA ASN A 225 -34.91 3.14 6.83
C ASN A 225 -33.64 4.01 6.83
N THR A 226 -32.82 3.88 7.88
CA THR A 226 -31.59 4.63 8.13
C THR A 226 -30.50 3.64 8.56
N PRO A 227 -29.81 2.96 7.62
CA PRO A 227 -28.80 1.97 7.96
C PRO A 227 -27.58 2.61 8.66
N ASP A 228 -26.97 1.85 9.57
CA ASP A 228 -25.69 2.20 10.20
C ASP A 228 -24.53 2.04 9.22
N PHE A 229 -23.38 2.65 9.55
CA PHE A 229 -22.15 2.44 8.78
C PHE A 229 -21.79 0.94 8.80
N LEU A 230 -21.67 0.33 7.63
CA LEU A 230 -21.23 -1.05 7.46
C LEU A 230 -19.72 -1.19 7.65
N SER A 231 -19.32 -1.80 8.77
CA SER A 231 -17.93 -2.20 9.07
C SER A 231 -16.88 -1.06 9.10
N PRO A 232 -17.12 0.11 9.71
CA PRO A 232 -16.14 1.20 9.77
C PRO A 232 -14.83 0.80 10.47
N GLU A 233 -14.87 -0.24 11.29
CA GLU A 233 -13.74 -0.68 12.13
C GLU A 233 -12.97 -1.85 11.50
N TRP A 234 -13.21 -2.14 10.21
CA TRP A 234 -12.67 -3.34 9.55
C TRP A 234 -11.14 -3.36 9.42
N GLY A 235 -10.48 -2.23 9.61
CA GLY A 235 -9.02 -2.17 9.72
C GLY A 235 -8.46 -2.93 10.93
N ASN A 236 -9.30 -3.29 11.90
CA ASN A 236 -8.91 -4.15 13.02
C ASN A 236 -9.03 -5.64 12.72
N VAL A 237 -9.46 -6.02 11.51
CA VAL A 237 -9.52 -7.43 11.08
C VAL A 237 -8.14 -7.88 10.62
N ASN A 238 -7.73 -9.07 11.06
CA ASN A 238 -6.46 -9.67 10.63
C ASN A 238 -6.40 -9.80 9.10
N HIS A 239 -5.25 -9.50 8.49
CA HIS A 239 -5.01 -9.54 7.05
C HIS A 239 -4.00 -10.63 6.67
N PHE A 240 -3.90 -10.94 5.38
CA PHE A 240 -2.96 -11.95 4.88
C PHE A 240 -1.56 -11.37 4.68
N ALA A 241 -1.38 -10.38 3.81
CA ALA A 241 -0.06 -10.02 3.27
C ALA A 241 0.36 -8.58 3.50
N ILE A 242 -0.54 -7.67 3.88
CA ILE A 242 -0.19 -6.26 4.13
C ILE A 242 1.00 -6.17 5.12
N PRO A 243 2.11 -5.50 4.76
CA PRO A 243 3.26 -5.37 5.64
C PRO A 243 2.95 -4.55 6.91
N GLU A 244 3.53 -4.93 8.05
CA GLU A 244 3.35 -4.18 9.31
C GLU A 244 3.90 -2.74 9.22
N SER A 245 4.84 -2.47 8.29
CA SER A 245 5.34 -1.12 8.01
C SER A 245 4.28 -0.17 7.43
N GLU A 246 3.23 -0.69 6.81
CA GLU A 246 2.14 0.10 6.24
C GLU A 246 1.05 0.42 7.26
N LYS A 247 1.14 -0.15 8.48
CA LYS A 247 0.15 0.02 9.53
C LYS A 247 0.30 1.34 10.25
N GLN A 248 -0.83 2.01 10.43
CA GLN A 248 -0.97 3.22 11.23
C GLN A 248 -2.14 3.08 12.19
N THR A 249 -2.11 3.83 13.30
CA THR A 249 -3.16 3.79 14.32
C THR A 249 -3.48 5.18 14.85
N ASP A 250 -4.75 5.53 14.92
CA ASP A 250 -5.26 6.71 15.63
C ASP A 250 -6.44 6.32 16.54
N GLY A 251 -6.23 6.43 17.86
CA GLY A 251 -7.19 5.98 18.86
C GLY A 251 -7.54 4.50 18.69
N ASN A 252 -8.78 4.22 18.27
CA ASN A 252 -9.29 2.85 18.04
C ASN A 252 -9.27 2.42 16.56
N PHE A 253 -8.87 3.31 15.64
CA PHE A 253 -8.77 2.99 14.22
C PHE A 253 -7.36 2.55 13.87
N THR A 254 -7.26 1.37 13.26
CA THR A 254 -6.04 0.89 12.58
C THR A 254 -6.28 1.03 11.08
N PHE A 255 -5.32 1.56 10.33
CA PHE A 255 -5.42 1.71 8.88
C PHE A 255 -4.12 1.44 8.14
N PHE A 256 -4.25 1.07 6.86
CA PHE A 256 -3.17 0.54 6.03
C PHE A 256 -3.14 1.17 4.65
N HIS A 257 -1.95 1.21 4.05
CA HIS A 257 -1.71 1.79 2.72
C HIS A 257 -2.29 3.19 2.56
N ASP A 258 -2.22 4.00 3.63
CA ASP A 258 -2.83 5.32 3.67
C ASP A 258 -2.35 6.20 2.49
N PRO A 259 -3.25 6.62 1.60
CA PRO A 259 -2.92 7.53 0.51
C PRO A 259 -2.83 9.00 0.96
N GLY A 260 -3.12 9.31 2.22
CA GLY A 260 -3.26 10.67 2.73
C GLY A 260 -4.73 11.14 2.76
N PRO A 261 -4.98 12.36 3.27
CA PRO A 261 -6.34 12.87 3.41
C PRO A 261 -7.00 13.14 2.05
N PRO A 262 -8.33 12.93 1.92
CA PRO A 262 -9.06 13.33 0.72
C PRO A 262 -9.11 14.85 0.58
N SER A 263 -9.45 15.33 -0.62
CA SER A 263 -9.74 16.74 -0.83
C SER A 263 -10.91 17.19 0.06
N LEU A 264 -10.73 18.26 0.83
CA LEU A 264 -11.71 18.78 1.77
C LEU A 264 -12.32 20.11 1.30
N ILE A 265 -13.49 20.45 1.82
CA ILE A 265 -14.07 21.79 1.68
C ILE A 265 -13.76 22.64 2.90
N ASP A 266 -13.27 23.85 2.67
CA ASP A 266 -13.17 24.92 3.65
C ASP A 266 -14.25 25.97 3.36
N PRO A 267 -15.29 26.08 4.20
CA PRO A 267 -16.36 27.05 3.99
C PRO A 267 -15.90 28.50 3.91
N ASN A 268 -14.71 28.82 4.45
CA ASN A 268 -14.17 30.18 4.49
C ASN A 268 -13.11 30.45 3.42
N ASN A 269 -12.68 29.43 2.65
CA ASN A 269 -11.62 29.57 1.68
C ASN A 269 -11.90 28.75 0.39
N ILE A 270 -12.10 29.49 -0.71
CA ILE A 270 -12.36 28.89 -2.02
C ILE A 270 -11.12 28.19 -2.57
N GLU A 271 -9.92 28.73 -2.32
CA GLU A 271 -8.67 28.23 -2.92
C GLU A 271 -8.29 26.85 -2.38
N SER A 272 -8.55 26.56 -1.11
CA SER A 272 -8.33 25.23 -0.52
C SER A 272 -9.40 24.21 -0.90
N SER A 273 -10.52 24.65 -1.49
CA SER A 273 -11.69 23.79 -1.81
C SER A 273 -11.78 23.42 -3.29
N VAL A 274 -10.78 23.77 -4.11
CA VAL A 274 -10.85 23.66 -5.58
C VAL A 274 -11.06 22.22 -6.03
N ASP A 275 -10.26 21.28 -5.54
CA ASP A 275 -10.31 19.88 -5.95
C ASP A 275 -11.57 19.17 -5.45
N TYR A 276 -12.01 19.48 -4.22
CA TYR A 276 -13.29 19.04 -3.69
C TYR A 276 -14.43 19.42 -4.65
N LYS A 277 -14.53 20.72 -4.99
CA LYS A 277 -15.61 21.23 -5.85
C LYS A 277 -15.52 20.72 -7.28
N LYS A 278 -14.30 20.64 -7.83
CA LYS A 278 -14.05 20.07 -9.17
C LYS A 278 -14.49 18.61 -9.22
N GLY A 279 -14.16 17.80 -8.20
CA GLY A 279 -14.52 16.39 -8.13
C GLY A 279 -16.02 16.14 -8.06
N PHE A 280 -16.72 16.79 -7.13
CA PHE A 280 -18.18 16.66 -7.04
C PHE A 280 -18.90 17.33 -8.22
N GLY A 281 -18.35 18.41 -8.78
CA GLY A 281 -18.83 19.03 -10.01
C GLY A 281 -18.74 18.10 -11.23
N MET A 282 -17.69 17.26 -11.30
CA MET A 282 -17.56 16.24 -12.34
C MET A 282 -18.67 15.18 -12.24
N VAL A 283 -19.05 14.77 -11.02
CA VAL A 283 -20.17 13.83 -10.80
C VAL A 283 -21.47 14.40 -11.40
N VAL A 284 -21.74 15.69 -11.19
CA VAL A 284 -22.90 16.36 -11.79
C VAL A 284 -22.78 16.42 -13.32
N GLN A 285 -21.61 16.80 -13.84
CA GLN A 285 -21.36 16.85 -15.29
C GLN A 285 -21.62 15.48 -15.93
N TRP A 286 -21.11 14.39 -15.33
CA TRP A 286 -21.28 13.04 -15.87
C TRP A 286 -22.69 12.50 -15.72
N SER A 287 -23.44 12.93 -14.71
CA SER A 287 -24.87 12.64 -14.60
C SER A 287 -25.67 13.19 -15.80
N SER A 288 -25.18 14.25 -16.46
CA SER A 288 -25.81 14.76 -17.69
C SER A 288 -25.67 13.83 -18.90
N HIS A 289 -24.78 12.83 -18.84
CA HIS A 289 -24.50 11.90 -19.94
C HIS A 289 -25.48 10.72 -20.01
N LEU A 290 -26.35 10.56 -19.00
CA LEU A 290 -27.20 9.39 -18.82
C LEU A 290 -28.42 9.34 -19.76
N ASP A 291 -28.61 10.33 -20.64
CA ASP A 291 -29.72 10.36 -21.58
C ASP A 291 -29.37 9.62 -22.88
N PRO A 292 -30.03 8.49 -23.20
CA PRO A 292 -29.76 7.76 -24.45
C PRO A 292 -30.16 8.54 -25.70
N THR A 293 -30.88 9.66 -25.54
CA THR A 293 -31.37 10.50 -26.63
C THR A 293 -30.58 11.81 -26.81
N ASP A 294 -29.47 12.00 -26.08
CA ASP A 294 -28.61 13.18 -26.20
C ASP A 294 -27.93 13.32 -27.58
N GLY A 295 -27.92 12.24 -28.37
CA GLY A 295 -27.38 12.18 -29.72
C GLY A 295 -25.87 11.92 -29.79
N VAL A 296 -25.22 11.66 -28.66
CA VAL A 296 -23.79 11.33 -28.58
C VAL A 296 -23.60 9.82 -28.72
N MET A 297 -22.80 9.42 -29.71
CA MET A 297 -22.41 8.03 -29.93
C MET A 297 -20.93 7.88 -29.59
N ILE A 298 -20.58 6.84 -28.85
CA ILE A 298 -19.21 6.50 -28.46
C ILE A 298 -18.85 5.11 -28.98
N ASP A 299 -17.59 4.90 -29.36
CA ASP A 299 -17.07 3.57 -29.65
C ASP A 299 -16.68 2.91 -28.33
N ILE A 300 -17.36 1.83 -27.96
CA ILE A 300 -17.14 1.12 -26.68
C ILE A 300 -16.26 -0.12 -26.82
N SER A 301 -15.75 -0.39 -28.02
CA SER A 301 -14.88 -1.54 -28.28
C SER A 301 -13.47 -1.31 -27.72
N PRO A 302 -12.66 -2.37 -27.58
CA PRO A 302 -11.26 -2.22 -27.21
C PRO A 302 -10.44 -1.41 -28.22
N ALA A 303 -10.96 -1.12 -29.42
CA ALA A 303 -10.29 -0.24 -30.39
C ALA A 303 -10.17 1.21 -29.90
N SER A 304 -11.08 1.64 -29.02
CA SER A 304 -11.16 3.03 -28.54
C SER A 304 -11.17 3.17 -27.01
N LEU A 305 -11.56 2.13 -26.27
CA LEU A 305 -11.56 2.11 -24.80
C LEU A 305 -10.52 1.11 -24.26
N GLY A 306 -9.92 1.44 -23.12
CA GLY A 306 -8.85 0.66 -22.52
C GLY A 306 -7.46 1.16 -22.90
N ASN A 307 -6.44 0.42 -22.50
CA ASN A 307 -5.03 0.81 -22.66
C ASN A 307 -4.75 2.21 -22.06
N ALA A 308 -5.35 2.50 -20.91
CA ALA A 308 -5.01 3.69 -20.15
C ALA A 308 -3.58 3.53 -19.63
N GLY A 309 -2.77 4.59 -19.73
CA GLY A 309 -1.38 4.56 -19.25
C GLY A 309 -1.28 4.42 -17.73
N GLU A 310 -0.11 4.71 -17.18
CA GLU A 310 0.11 4.71 -15.73
C GLU A 310 -0.88 5.64 -15.00
N LEU A 311 -1.25 5.24 -13.78
CA LEU A 311 -2.13 6.04 -12.93
C LEU A 311 -1.42 7.35 -12.54
N PRO A 312 -2.10 8.50 -12.59
CA PRO A 312 -1.49 9.82 -12.37
C PRO A 312 -1.04 10.01 -10.91
N ASP A 313 -0.14 10.96 -10.66
CA ASP A 313 0.14 11.51 -9.33
C ASP A 313 -0.97 12.48 -8.87
N GLU A 314 -1.00 12.78 -7.57
CA GLU A 314 -2.09 13.54 -6.92
C GLU A 314 -2.39 14.88 -7.60
N GLU A 315 -1.36 15.63 -7.96
CA GLU A 315 -1.47 16.91 -8.66
C GLU A 315 -2.16 16.81 -10.04
N GLN A 316 -2.25 15.61 -10.61
CA GLN A 316 -2.74 15.33 -11.97
C GLN A 316 -4.01 14.47 -11.98
N PHE A 317 -4.57 14.09 -10.82
CA PHE A 317 -5.73 13.19 -10.73
C PHE A 317 -6.89 13.61 -11.63
N TYR A 318 -7.23 14.90 -11.63
CA TYR A 318 -8.37 15.41 -12.39
C TYR A 318 -8.10 15.59 -13.89
N ASP A 319 -6.83 15.61 -14.30
CA ASP A 319 -6.45 15.74 -15.71
C ASP A 319 -6.45 14.39 -16.43
N TYR A 320 -6.42 13.29 -15.68
CA TYR A 320 -6.58 11.93 -16.19
C TYR A 320 -8.00 11.65 -16.70
N TYR A 321 -9.01 12.31 -16.12
CA TYR A 321 -10.42 12.16 -16.53
C TYR A 321 -10.81 13.21 -17.57
N ASN A 322 -11.63 12.81 -18.54
CA ASN A 322 -12.26 13.78 -19.43
C ASN A 322 -13.49 14.40 -18.75
N PHE A 323 -13.27 15.56 -18.11
CA PHE A 323 -14.30 16.24 -17.32
C PHE A 323 -15.64 16.40 -18.06
N PHE A 324 -15.62 16.87 -19.32
CA PHE A 324 -16.85 17.19 -20.06
C PHE A 324 -17.40 16.05 -20.92
N GLU A 325 -16.55 15.21 -21.51
CA GLU A 325 -17.02 14.14 -22.41
C GLU A 325 -17.28 12.83 -21.68
N GLY A 326 -16.68 12.65 -20.50
CA GLY A 326 -16.68 11.41 -19.74
C GLY A 326 -15.57 10.45 -20.15
N GLY A 327 -15.27 9.48 -19.28
CA GLY A 327 -14.17 8.53 -19.47
C GLY A 327 -12.82 9.05 -18.96
N ASP A 328 -11.76 8.33 -19.33
CA ASP A 328 -10.37 8.57 -18.90
C ASP A 328 -9.43 8.78 -20.10
N SER A 329 -8.13 8.63 -19.85
CA SER A 329 -7.05 8.77 -20.83
C SER A 329 -6.87 7.55 -21.76
N SER A 330 -7.85 6.64 -21.82
CA SER A 330 -7.87 5.48 -22.72
C SER A 330 -7.45 5.82 -24.16
N LEU A 331 -6.53 5.01 -24.68
CA LEU A 331 -6.04 5.10 -26.07
C LEU A 331 -6.62 4.00 -26.97
N GLY A 332 -7.18 2.94 -26.37
CA GLY A 332 -7.56 1.72 -27.05
C GLY A 332 -6.37 0.86 -27.47
N HIS A 333 -6.69 -0.36 -27.88
CA HIS A 333 -5.78 -1.35 -28.44
C HIS A 333 -5.99 -1.45 -29.96
N GLU A 334 -4.92 -1.33 -30.75
CA GLU A 334 -5.05 -1.42 -32.21
C GLU A 334 -5.36 -2.84 -32.68
N LEU A 335 -4.71 -3.85 -32.09
CA LEU A 335 -4.76 -5.25 -32.51
C LEU A 335 -5.07 -6.17 -31.33
N ASN A 336 -5.85 -7.22 -31.58
CA ASN A 336 -5.97 -8.35 -30.65
C ASN A 336 -4.70 -9.21 -30.74
N PRO A 337 -3.99 -9.45 -29.62
CA PRO A 337 -2.68 -10.10 -29.63
C PRO A 337 -2.73 -11.57 -30.05
N VAL A 338 -3.85 -12.24 -29.82
CA VAL A 338 -4.03 -13.66 -30.13
C VAL A 338 -4.38 -13.91 -31.60
N THR A 339 -5.22 -13.05 -32.19
CA THR A 339 -5.70 -13.20 -33.58
C THR A 339 -4.90 -12.38 -34.59
N GLY A 340 -4.16 -11.36 -34.13
CA GLY A 340 -3.46 -10.39 -34.98
C GLY A 340 -4.38 -9.52 -35.83
N GLN A 341 -5.69 -9.50 -35.55
CA GLN A 341 -6.67 -8.65 -36.25
C GLN A 341 -6.98 -7.39 -35.45
N PRO A 342 -7.35 -6.28 -36.11
CA PRO A 342 -7.85 -5.10 -35.40
C PRO A 342 -9.13 -5.39 -34.63
N TYR A 343 -9.31 -4.72 -33.48
CA TYR A 343 -10.62 -4.73 -32.82
C TYR A 343 -11.64 -3.96 -33.66
N GLU A 344 -12.83 -4.52 -33.81
CA GLU A 344 -13.89 -3.91 -34.60
C GLU A 344 -14.62 -2.82 -33.78
N PRO A 345 -14.71 -1.58 -34.28
CA PRO A 345 -15.43 -0.50 -33.59
C PRO A 345 -16.90 -0.83 -33.32
N GLN A 346 -17.39 -0.47 -32.14
CA GLN A 346 -18.76 -0.69 -31.70
C GLN A 346 -19.39 0.61 -31.19
N MET A 347 -20.13 1.30 -32.07
CA MET A 347 -20.78 2.56 -31.74
C MET A 347 -22.09 2.35 -30.97
N VAL A 348 -22.17 2.92 -29.77
CA VAL A 348 -23.34 2.84 -28.86
C VAL A 348 -23.72 4.24 -28.37
N PRO A 349 -25.01 4.55 -28.14
CA PRO A 349 -25.40 5.80 -27.48
C PRO A 349 -24.71 5.92 -26.12
N ARG A 350 -24.09 7.05 -25.83
CA ARG A 350 -23.36 7.25 -24.56
C ARG A 350 -24.26 7.04 -23.35
N GLY A 351 -25.51 7.51 -23.38
CA GLY A 351 -26.47 7.29 -22.31
C GLY A 351 -26.84 5.82 -22.09
N ASP A 352 -26.81 4.98 -23.12
CA ASP A 352 -27.00 3.53 -22.93
C ASP A 352 -25.78 2.90 -22.28
N TYR A 353 -24.58 3.17 -22.79
CA TYR A 353 -23.34 2.62 -22.26
C TYR A 353 -23.12 3.01 -20.79
N THR A 354 -23.28 4.29 -20.45
CA THR A 354 -22.97 4.79 -19.10
C THR A 354 -23.94 4.26 -18.04
N ARG A 355 -25.23 4.14 -18.35
CA ARG A 355 -26.23 3.51 -17.46
C ARG A 355 -25.97 2.02 -17.29
N VAL A 356 -25.71 1.30 -18.38
CA VAL A 356 -25.37 -0.13 -18.34
C VAL A 356 -24.10 -0.35 -17.55
N LEU A 357 -23.07 0.49 -17.74
CA LEU A 357 -21.82 0.37 -17.02
C LEU A 357 -22.00 0.61 -15.51
N ALA A 358 -22.79 1.63 -15.14
CA ALA A 358 -23.13 1.92 -13.75
C ALA A 358 -23.85 0.72 -13.08
N GLU A 359 -24.80 0.08 -13.77
CA GLU A 359 -25.53 -1.07 -13.23
C GLU A 359 -24.72 -2.37 -13.23
N PHE A 360 -23.96 -2.64 -14.30
CA PHE A 360 -23.16 -3.87 -14.45
C PHE A 360 -22.16 -4.02 -13.32
N TRP A 361 -21.40 -2.96 -13.03
CA TRP A 361 -20.41 -2.96 -11.95
C TRP A 361 -21.00 -2.59 -10.59
N ALA A 362 -22.31 -2.29 -10.50
CA ALA A 362 -23.01 -2.11 -9.22
C ALA A 362 -23.54 -3.40 -8.63
N ASP A 363 -23.47 -4.51 -9.39
CA ASP A 363 -23.91 -5.84 -9.00
C ASP A 363 -25.32 -5.76 -8.42
N GLY A 364 -26.34 -5.62 -9.28
CA GLY A 364 -27.74 -5.35 -8.95
C GLY A 364 -28.44 -6.36 -8.00
N PRO A 365 -29.78 -6.52 -8.01
CA PRO A 365 -30.54 -7.25 -6.97
C PRO A 365 -30.14 -8.73 -6.72
N ASP A 366 -29.31 -9.33 -7.59
CA ASP A 366 -28.72 -10.66 -7.43
C ASP A 366 -27.18 -10.58 -7.21
N SER A 367 -26.72 -9.55 -6.49
CA SER A 367 -25.31 -9.18 -6.27
C SER A 367 -24.44 -10.26 -5.58
N GLU A 368 -23.33 -10.64 -6.19
CA GLU A 368 -22.21 -11.32 -5.50
C GLU A 368 -21.34 -10.35 -4.69
N THR A 369 -21.68 -9.05 -4.67
CA THR A 369 -20.82 -7.92 -4.27
C THR A 369 -19.51 -7.83 -5.07
N PRO A 370 -18.82 -6.68 -5.06
CA PRO A 370 -17.61 -6.51 -5.88
C PRO A 370 -16.55 -7.62 -5.76
N PRO A 371 -16.18 -8.12 -4.56
CA PRO A 371 -15.21 -9.21 -4.48
C PRO A 371 -15.72 -10.51 -5.12
N GLY A 372 -17.02 -10.83 -5.02
CA GLY A 372 -17.59 -12.01 -5.64
C GLY A 372 -17.73 -11.90 -7.16
N HIS A 373 -17.92 -10.69 -7.70
CA HIS A 373 -17.93 -10.47 -9.16
C HIS A 373 -16.60 -10.92 -9.78
N TRP A 374 -15.46 -10.56 -9.16
CA TRP A 374 -14.14 -10.96 -9.66
C TRP A 374 -13.89 -12.47 -9.58
N PHE A 375 -14.53 -13.17 -8.64
CA PHE A 375 -14.53 -14.64 -8.64
C PHE A 375 -15.37 -15.22 -9.78
N THR A 376 -16.47 -14.58 -10.18
CA THR A 376 -17.19 -14.97 -11.41
C THR A 376 -16.30 -14.79 -12.65
N LEU A 377 -15.53 -13.70 -12.71
CA LEU A 377 -14.58 -13.46 -13.81
C LEU A 377 -13.43 -14.46 -13.83
N ILE A 378 -12.82 -14.78 -12.68
CA ILE A 378 -11.75 -15.78 -12.63
C ILE A 378 -12.28 -17.18 -12.96
N ASN A 379 -13.52 -17.53 -12.60
CA ASN A 379 -14.15 -18.79 -13.01
C ASN A 379 -14.34 -18.85 -14.54
N TYR A 380 -14.70 -17.73 -15.17
CA TYR A 380 -14.73 -17.62 -16.62
C TYR A 380 -13.34 -17.81 -17.24
N VAL A 381 -12.30 -17.17 -16.69
CA VAL A 381 -10.91 -17.31 -17.15
C VAL A 381 -10.42 -18.76 -17.00
N ASN A 382 -10.55 -19.35 -15.81
CA ASN A 382 -10.11 -20.71 -15.48
C ASN A 382 -10.76 -21.78 -16.35
N SER A 383 -12.01 -21.56 -16.76
CA SER A 383 -12.76 -22.47 -17.64
C SER A 383 -12.61 -22.15 -19.13
N HIS A 384 -11.88 -21.09 -19.49
CA HIS A 384 -11.74 -20.70 -20.89
C HIS A 384 -10.87 -21.72 -21.65
N PRO A 385 -11.32 -22.25 -22.80
CA PRO A 385 -10.61 -23.32 -23.52
C PRO A 385 -9.28 -22.89 -24.14
N MET A 386 -8.99 -21.58 -24.17
CA MET A 386 -7.73 -21.02 -24.68
C MET A 386 -6.73 -20.67 -23.58
N LEU A 387 -7.09 -20.86 -22.30
CA LEU A 387 -6.14 -20.69 -21.21
C LEU A 387 -5.22 -21.92 -21.16
N GLU A 388 -3.92 -21.70 -21.26
CA GLU A 388 -2.93 -22.70 -20.86
C GLU A 388 -2.62 -22.49 -19.37
N LYS A 389 -2.93 -23.49 -18.54
CA LYS A 389 -2.79 -23.41 -17.08
C LYS A 389 -1.33 -23.60 -16.67
N ARG A 390 -0.55 -22.52 -16.80
CA ARG A 390 0.85 -22.40 -16.41
C ARG A 390 0.97 -21.25 -15.43
N TYR A 391 1.52 -21.50 -14.25
CA TYR A 391 1.72 -20.43 -13.28
C TYR A 391 2.65 -19.38 -13.91
N GLU A 392 2.23 -18.12 -13.92
CA GLU A 392 2.92 -17.01 -14.59
C GLU A 392 3.11 -17.18 -16.10
N GLY A 393 2.33 -18.06 -16.73
CA GLY A 393 2.46 -18.36 -18.15
C GLY A 393 3.74 -19.14 -18.51
N VAL A 394 4.57 -19.53 -17.52
CA VAL A 394 5.83 -20.25 -17.68
C VAL A 394 5.81 -21.61 -16.98
N GLY A 395 6.88 -22.39 -17.11
CA GLY A 395 6.99 -23.70 -16.44
C GLY A 395 6.00 -24.76 -16.97
N PRO A 396 5.79 -25.86 -16.22
CA PRO A 396 4.90 -26.97 -16.64
C PRO A 396 3.41 -26.60 -16.60
N ILE A 397 2.59 -27.33 -17.35
CA ILE A 397 1.13 -27.24 -17.22
C ILE A 397 0.74 -27.90 -15.90
N ILE A 398 0.04 -27.17 -15.04
CA ILE A 398 -0.49 -27.67 -13.77
C ILE A 398 -1.92 -28.19 -13.94
N ASP A 399 -2.35 -29.09 -13.06
CA ASP A 399 -3.68 -29.70 -13.19
C ASP A 399 -4.81 -28.72 -12.83
N ASP A 400 -6.04 -29.06 -13.25
CA ASP A 400 -7.19 -28.18 -13.11
C ASP A 400 -7.51 -27.84 -11.64
N LEU A 401 -7.34 -28.80 -10.72
CA LEU A 401 -7.65 -28.61 -9.30
C LEU A 401 -6.59 -27.74 -8.64
N GLU A 402 -5.31 -27.99 -8.90
CA GLU A 402 -4.22 -27.12 -8.45
C GLU A 402 -4.42 -25.67 -8.93
N TRP A 403 -4.73 -25.47 -10.21
CA TRP A 403 -4.98 -24.16 -10.79
C TRP A 403 -6.13 -23.42 -10.10
N ASP A 404 -7.27 -24.09 -9.91
CA ASP A 404 -8.42 -23.48 -9.23
C ASP A 404 -8.08 -23.13 -7.77
N ILE A 405 -7.33 -23.98 -7.06
CA ILE A 405 -6.93 -23.71 -5.68
C ILE A 405 -5.97 -22.52 -5.57
N LYS A 406 -4.90 -22.48 -6.38
CA LYS A 406 -3.93 -21.36 -6.39
C LYS A 406 -4.60 -20.04 -6.80
N SER A 407 -5.44 -20.07 -7.84
CA SER A 407 -6.19 -18.87 -8.28
C SER A 407 -7.14 -18.34 -7.21
N TYR A 408 -7.90 -19.21 -6.55
CA TYR A 408 -8.79 -18.80 -5.48
C TYR A 408 -8.05 -18.33 -4.24
N PHE A 409 -6.88 -18.90 -3.93
CA PHE A 409 -6.05 -18.47 -2.82
C PHE A 409 -5.56 -17.04 -3.03
N LEU A 410 -4.91 -16.77 -4.17
CA LEU A 410 -4.41 -15.44 -4.54
C LEU A 410 -5.54 -14.41 -4.60
N LEU A 411 -6.62 -14.71 -5.33
CA LEU A 411 -7.72 -13.77 -5.47
C LEU A 411 -8.46 -13.56 -4.14
N GLY A 412 -8.68 -14.62 -3.36
CA GLY A 412 -9.32 -14.55 -2.05
C GLY A 412 -8.53 -13.67 -1.08
N ALA A 413 -7.22 -13.87 -1.01
CA ALA A 413 -6.32 -13.05 -0.21
C ALA A 413 -6.39 -11.58 -0.63
N ALA A 414 -6.26 -11.29 -1.92
CA ALA A 414 -6.32 -9.93 -2.45
C ALA A 414 -7.67 -9.26 -2.19
N MET A 415 -8.78 -9.98 -2.30
CA MET A 415 -10.10 -9.43 -1.96
C MET A 415 -10.20 -9.15 -0.45
N HIS A 416 -9.68 -10.02 0.41
CA HIS A 416 -9.73 -9.80 1.85
C HIS A 416 -8.88 -8.60 2.29
N ASP A 417 -7.64 -8.53 1.82
CA ASP A 417 -6.72 -7.44 2.17
C ASP A 417 -7.15 -6.11 1.56
N SER A 418 -7.73 -6.11 0.36
CA SER A 418 -8.37 -4.93 -0.23
C SER A 418 -9.50 -4.39 0.66
N ALA A 419 -10.27 -5.28 1.29
CA ALA A 419 -11.34 -4.87 2.20
C ALA A 419 -10.76 -4.29 3.50
N VAL A 420 -9.71 -4.89 4.08
CA VAL A 420 -9.02 -4.38 5.27
C VAL A 420 -8.44 -2.99 4.98
N ALA A 421 -7.63 -2.84 3.93
CA ALA A 421 -7.04 -1.56 3.55
C ALA A 421 -8.11 -0.49 3.28
N THR A 422 -9.10 -0.80 2.45
CA THR A 422 -10.12 0.18 2.05
C THR A 422 -11.04 0.58 3.20
N TRP A 423 -11.61 -0.38 3.95
CA TRP A 423 -12.54 -0.04 5.02
C TRP A 423 -11.85 0.60 6.22
N SER A 424 -10.56 0.34 6.42
CA SER A 424 -9.78 1.05 7.42
C SER A 424 -9.71 2.56 7.15
N ILE A 425 -9.42 2.94 5.91
CA ILE A 425 -9.39 4.33 5.43
C ILE A 425 -10.79 4.94 5.48
N LYS A 426 -11.82 4.20 5.05
CA LYS A 426 -13.22 4.65 5.10
C LYS A 426 -13.69 4.96 6.52
N GLY A 427 -13.34 4.12 7.49
CA GLY A 427 -13.69 4.35 8.88
C GLY A 427 -12.94 5.52 9.49
N TYR A 428 -11.64 5.64 9.18
CA TYR A 428 -10.77 6.67 9.71
C TYR A 428 -11.08 8.07 9.17
N TYR A 429 -11.05 8.27 7.85
CA TYR A 429 -11.34 9.57 7.24
C TYR A 429 -12.82 9.90 7.24
N ASP A 430 -13.68 8.87 7.27
CA ASP A 430 -15.14 9.02 7.36
C ASP A 430 -15.68 10.04 6.35
N TYR A 431 -15.16 10.00 5.12
CA TYR A 431 -15.40 11.02 4.10
C TYR A 431 -16.80 10.92 3.48
N LEU A 432 -17.38 12.07 3.12
CA LEU A 432 -18.75 12.13 2.63
C LEU A 432 -18.99 11.56 1.22
N ARG A 433 -20.27 11.43 0.87
CA ARG A 433 -20.76 10.96 -0.44
C ARG A 433 -21.25 12.12 -1.32
N PRO A 434 -21.25 11.96 -2.66
CA PRO A 434 -21.68 13.01 -3.59
C PRO A 434 -23.07 13.59 -3.30
N VAL A 435 -24.06 12.77 -2.91
CA VAL A 435 -25.42 13.27 -2.64
C VAL A 435 -25.46 14.28 -1.51
N SER A 436 -24.73 14.03 -0.41
CA SER A 436 -24.63 14.96 0.71
C SER A 436 -23.85 16.21 0.33
N ALA A 437 -22.73 16.04 -0.40
CA ALA A 437 -21.86 17.14 -0.85
C ALA A 437 -22.57 18.10 -1.80
N ILE A 438 -23.22 17.57 -2.84
CA ILE A 438 -23.90 18.34 -3.89
C ILE A 438 -25.09 19.09 -3.30
N ARG A 439 -25.90 18.44 -2.46
CA ARG A 439 -27.04 19.11 -1.81
C ARG A 439 -26.60 20.18 -0.82
N TYR A 440 -25.52 19.94 -0.06
CA TYR A 440 -24.93 20.95 0.83
C TYR A 440 -24.44 22.18 0.05
N MET A 441 -23.62 21.98 -0.99
CA MET A 441 -23.11 23.10 -1.79
C MET A 441 -24.24 23.84 -2.52
N ALA A 442 -25.29 23.13 -2.96
CA ALA A 442 -26.47 23.72 -3.60
C ALA A 442 -27.22 24.68 -2.66
N ASP A 443 -27.36 24.33 -1.38
CA ASP A 443 -28.01 25.18 -0.37
C ASP A 443 -27.21 26.46 -0.08
N LYS A 444 -25.88 26.40 -0.20
CA LYS A 444 -24.99 27.56 -0.05
C LYS A 444 -25.07 28.51 -1.23
N GLY A 445 -25.29 28.00 -2.44
CA GLY A 445 -25.39 28.79 -3.67
C GLY A 445 -24.21 28.55 -4.60
N GLN A 446 -23.69 29.60 -5.24
CA GLN A 446 -22.58 29.50 -6.21
C GLN A 446 -21.31 30.15 -5.70
N CYS A 447 -20.13 29.67 -6.11
CA CYS A 447 -18.84 30.24 -5.70
C CYS A 447 -17.99 30.80 -6.86
N THR A 448 -18.51 30.86 -8.08
CA THR A 448 -17.73 31.24 -9.27
C THR A 448 -17.67 32.74 -9.52
N ASP A 449 -18.75 33.49 -9.27
CA ASP A 449 -18.80 34.94 -9.51
C ASP A 449 -19.33 35.71 -8.28
N PRO A 450 -18.47 36.44 -7.54
CA PRO A 450 -18.88 37.21 -6.37
C PRO A 450 -19.85 38.35 -6.67
N ASN A 451 -20.08 38.70 -7.95
CA ASN A 451 -21.02 39.73 -8.35
C ASN A 451 -22.40 39.17 -8.72
N ARG A 452 -22.56 37.84 -8.77
CA ARG A 452 -23.87 37.19 -9.01
C ARG A 452 -24.58 36.88 -7.70
N PRO A 453 -25.92 36.79 -7.71
CA PRO A 453 -26.69 36.44 -6.51
C PRO A 453 -26.27 35.11 -5.89
N HIS A 454 -26.51 35.00 -4.57
CA HIS A 454 -26.23 33.79 -3.77
C HIS A 454 -24.79 33.30 -3.92
N PHE A 455 -23.84 34.24 -3.87
CA PHE A 455 -22.43 33.89 -3.79
C PHE A 455 -22.08 33.41 -2.38
N ASP A 456 -21.43 32.25 -2.28
CA ASP A 456 -20.93 31.69 -1.02
C ASP A 456 -19.65 30.89 -1.29
N SER A 457 -18.64 31.02 -0.44
CA SER A 457 -17.35 30.32 -0.59
C SER A 457 -17.48 28.80 -0.43
N ALA A 458 -18.52 28.28 0.20
CA ALA A 458 -18.87 26.87 0.28
C ALA A 458 -19.83 26.41 -0.84
N GLY A 459 -20.23 27.32 -1.74
CA GLY A 459 -21.16 27.02 -2.85
C GLY A 459 -20.57 26.19 -3.98
N MET A 460 -21.42 25.85 -4.96
CA MET A 460 -21.05 25.11 -6.17
C MET A 460 -20.41 25.99 -7.24
N ASP A 461 -19.53 25.42 -8.05
CA ASP A 461 -19.08 26.08 -9.27
C ASP A 461 -20.16 26.07 -10.36
N LEU A 462 -20.31 27.21 -11.03
CA LEU A 462 -21.14 27.34 -12.22
C LEU A 462 -20.41 26.72 -13.42
N ILE A 463 -21.02 25.67 -13.98
CA ILE A 463 -20.52 24.92 -15.12
C ILE A 463 -21.51 25.11 -16.26
N ASN A 464 -21.09 25.81 -17.32
CA ASN A 464 -21.98 26.12 -18.44
C ASN A 464 -22.62 24.85 -19.04
N GLY A 465 -23.96 24.80 -19.07
CA GLY A 465 -24.70 23.63 -19.57
C GLY A 465 -24.90 22.49 -18.57
N ALA A 466 -24.33 22.57 -17.36
CA ALA A 466 -24.45 21.53 -16.33
C ALA A 466 -24.84 22.06 -14.94
N VAL A 467 -24.31 23.20 -14.50
CA VAL A 467 -24.63 23.86 -13.21
C VAL A 467 -24.86 25.35 -13.44
N GLU A 468 -26.08 25.81 -13.19
CA GLU A 468 -26.50 27.18 -13.49
C GLU A 468 -27.41 27.75 -12.39
N LEU A 469 -27.62 29.07 -12.39
CA LEU A 469 -28.65 29.70 -11.57
C LEU A 469 -30.01 29.61 -12.27
N VAL A 470 -31.06 29.37 -11.49
CA VAL A 470 -32.44 29.49 -11.96
C VAL A 470 -32.75 30.97 -12.27
N GLU A 471 -33.11 31.25 -13.52
CA GLU A 471 -33.42 32.61 -13.98
C GLU A 471 -34.93 32.91 -13.94
N ALA A 472 -35.28 34.20 -13.97
CA ALA A 472 -36.69 34.60 -14.06
C ALA A 472 -37.29 34.14 -15.40
N GLY A 473 -38.34 33.31 -15.34
CA GLY A 473 -39.00 32.72 -16.52
C GLY A 473 -38.49 31.33 -16.89
N ASP A 474 -37.51 30.80 -16.17
CA ASP A 474 -37.14 29.39 -16.21
C ASP A 474 -38.32 28.50 -15.77
N PRO A 475 -38.61 27.36 -16.42
CA PRO A 475 -39.58 26.39 -15.92
C PRO A 475 -39.42 26.02 -14.43
N LEU A 476 -38.19 26.04 -13.92
CA LEU A 476 -37.87 25.76 -12.51
C LEU A 476 -38.07 26.95 -11.57
N SER A 477 -38.38 28.16 -12.07
CA SER A 477 -38.48 29.37 -11.23
C SER A 477 -39.56 29.30 -10.14
N GLY A 478 -40.51 28.38 -10.26
CA GLY A 478 -41.64 28.25 -9.34
C GLY A 478 -42.78 29.20 -9.69
N ALA A 479 -43.95 28.98 -9.09
CA ALA A 479 -45.16 29.73 -9.46
C ALA A 479 -45.10 31.21 -9.03
N GLN A 480 -44.27 31.52 -8.04
CA GLN A 480 -44.06 32.84 -7.47
C GLN A 480 -42.62 33.35 -7.67
N GLY A 481 -41.77 32.62 -8.39
CA GLY A 481 -40.35 32.94 -8.51
C GLY A 481 -39.52 32.53 -7.29
N GLU A 482 -40.03 31.62 -6.46
CA GLU A 482 -39.44 31.17 -5.19
C GLU A 482 -38.09 30.45 -5.35
N HIS A 483 -37.80 29.91 -6.54
CA HIS A 483 -36.53 29.25 -6.82
C HIS A 483 -35.55 30.11 -7.61
N ILE A 484 -35.89 31.38 -7.92
CA ILE A 484 -34.98 32.27 -8.65
C ILE A 484 -33.67 32.42 -7.85
N ASN A 485 -32.53 32.34 -8.55
CA ASN A 485 -31.17 32.31 -8.00
C ASN A 485 -30.79 31.06 -7.20
N LYS A 486 -31.64 30.03 -7.10
CA LYS A 486 -31.18 28.71 -6.64
C LYS A 486 -30.30 28.05 -7.71
N ILE A 487 -29.51 27.05 -7.28
CA ILE A 487 -28.72 26.22 -8.19
C ILE A 487 -29.64 25.21 -8.88
N LYS A 488 -29.58 25.17 -10.21
CA LYS A 488 -30.13 24.09 -11.02
C LYS A 488 -28.99 23.33 -11.68
N ILE A 489 -29.20 22.03 -11.87
CA ILE A 489 -28.24 21.15 -12.53
C ILE A 489 -28.90 20.34 -13.63
N ARG A 490 -28.15 20.05 -14.69
CA ARG A 490 -28.59 19.17 -15.78
C ARG A 490 -28.12 17.76 -15.47
N SER A 491 -29.04 16.89 -15.09
CA SER A 491 -28.72 15.55 -14.57
C SER A 491 -29.87 14.57 -14.82
N TRP A 492 -29.65 13.28 -14.53
CA TRP A 492 -30.76 12.32 -14.47
C TRP A 492 -31.81 12.82 -13.47
N LYS A 493 -33.07 12.90 -13.91
CA LYS A 493 -34.11 13.59 -13.13
C LYS A 493 -34.53 12.89 -11.84
N GLY A 494 -34.08 11.66 -11.63
CA GLY A 494 -34.35 10.93 -10.39
C GLY A 494 -35.57 10.01 -10.43
N PRO A 495 -35.78 9.26 -9.33
CA PRO A 495 -36.79 8.21 -9.24
C PRO A 495 -38.24 8.72 -9.30
N ASP A 496 -38.51 10.00 -8.99
CA ASP A 496 -39.86 10.58 -9.04
C ASP A 496 -40.47 10.57 -10.45
N TYR A 497 -39.64 10.38 -11.48
CA TYR A 497 -40.06 10.26 -12.87
C TYR A 497 -40.25 8.81 -13.32
N ILE A 498 -40.03 7.84 -12.43
CA ILE A 498 -40.16 6.40 -12.67
C ILE A 498 -41.32 5.85 -11.82
N ASN A 499 -42.47 5.54 -12.43
CA ASN A 499 -43.55 4.83 -11.72
C ASN A 499 -43.40 3.32 -11.87
N ASN A 500 -42.92 2.87 -13.04
CA ASN A 500 -42.65 1.48 -13.34
C ASN A 500 -41.28 1.35 -14.03
N PRO A 501 -40.25 0.80 -13.37
CA PRO A 501 -38.92 0.68 -13.95
C PRO A 501 -38.89 -0.22 -15.20
N ASP A 502 -39.86 -1.11 -15.38
CA ASP A 502 -39.94 -1.98 -16.58
C ASP A 502 -40.40 -1.22 -17.84
N THR A 503 -40.87 0.03 -17.74
CA THR A 503 -41.47 0.76 -18.86
C THR A 503 -41.17 2.25 -18.92
N ASP A 504 -40.74 2.83 -17.81
CA ASP A 504 -40.53 4.27 -17.69
C ASP A 504 -39.03 4.56 -17.79
N VAL A 505 -38.69 5.73 -18.34
CA VAL A 505 -37.33 6.28 -18.38
C VAL A 505 -37.42 7.69 -17.82
N ALA A 506 -36.56 8.04 -16.86
CA ALA A 506 -36.60 9.36 -16.28
C ALA A 506 -36.08 10.35 -17.32
N GLY A 507 -34.90 10.07 -17.89
CA GLY A 507 -34.17 10.97 -18.79
C GLY A 507 -33.44 12.08 -18.04
N VAL A 508 -32.71 12.91 -18.78
CA VAL A 508 -31.92 14.03 -18.24
C VAL A 508 -32.60 15.35 -18.56
N ASP A 509 -32.71 16.23 -17.56
CA ASP A 509 -33.14 17.61 -17.76
C ASP A 509 -32.59 18.51 -16.65
N TRP A 510 -32.91 19.79 -16.69
CA TRP A 510 -32.67 20.70 -15.59
C TRP A 510 -33.58 20.36 -14.40
N ILE A 511 -32.96 20.14 -13.23
CA ILE A 511 -33.63 19.99 -11.93
C ILE A 511 -33.01 20.95 -10.91
N LEU A 512 -33.68 21.18 -9.78
CA LEU A 512 -33.09 21.88 -8.66
C LEU A 512 -32.00 20.99 -8.03
N ALA A 513 -30.83 21.56 -7.75
CA ALA A 513 -29.69 20.79 -7.24
C ALA A 513 -29.92 20.25 -5.81
N GLU A 514 -30.74 20.96 -5.03
CA GLU A 514 -31.21 20.54 -3.70
C GLU A 514 -32.06 19.25 -3.75
N ASP A 515 -32.58 18.88 -4.92
CA ASP A 515 -33.38 17.67 -5.14
C ASP A 515 -32.59 16.56 -5.87
N TRP A 516 -31.27 16.70 -6.06
CA TRP A 516 -30.50 15.76 -6.87
C TRP A 516 -30.49 14.34 -6.30
N TRP A 517 -30.49 13.35 -7.20
CA TRP A 517 -30.30 11.94 -6.90
C TRP A 517 -29.17 11.36 -7.79
N PRO A 518 -28.29 10.52 -7.23
CA PRO A 518 -27.40 9.69 -8.04
C PRO A 518 -28.21 8.69 -8.88
N TYR A 519 -27.63 8.17 -9.96
CA TYR A 519 -28.28 7.16 -10.82
C TYR A 519 -28.30 5.80 -10.10
N GLN A 520 -29.30 5.65 -9.23
CA GLN A 520 -29.47 4.53 -8.31
C GLN A 520 -30.96 4.32 -8.00
N ARG A 521 -31.28 3.18 -7.37
CA ARG A 521 -32.66 2.91 -6.91
C ARG A 521 -33.05 3.83 -5.75
N PRO A 522 -34.32 4.23 -5.62
CA PRO A 522 -34.78 5.02 -4.47
C PRO A 522 -34.65 4.28 -3.13
N SER A 523 -34.57 2.94 -3.16
CA SER A 523 -34.36 2.10 -1.97
C SER A 523 -32.89 1.85 -1.63
N PHE A 524 -31.95 2.30 -2.48
CA PHE A 524 -30.51 2.16 -2.30
C PHE A 524 -29.80 3.31 -3.03
N VAL A 525 -29.68 4.47 -2.39
CA VAL A 525 -29.17 5.70 -3.04
C VAL A 525 -27.65 5.75 -3.07
N THR A 526 -27.02 5.33 -1.98
CA THR A 526 -25.57 5.17 -1.87
C THR A 526 -25.32 4.08 -0.84
N PRO A 527 -24.21 3.32 -0.94
CA PRO A 527 -23.89 2.33 0.06
C PRO A 527 -23.73 2.93 1.47
N PRO A 528 -24.11 2.22 2.53
CA PRO A 528 -24.15 2.75 3.89
C PRO A 528 -22.75 2.77 4.54
N PHE A 529 -21.81 3.48 3.91
CA PHE A 529 -20.44 3.69 4.37
C PHE A 529 -19.79 4.87 3.63
N ALA A 530 -18.74 5.44 4.23
CA ALA A 530 -17.97 6.57 3.71
C ALA A 530 -17.48 6.39 2.26
N GLY A 531 -17.25 7.52 1.57
CA GLY A 531 -16.80 7.57 0.18
C GLY A 531 -15.35 7.16 0.00
N TYR A 532 -14.43 7.82 0.70
CA TYR A 532 -12.99 7.71 0.49
C TYR A 532 -12.38 6.51 1.22
N VAL A 533 -11.66 5.59 0.56
CA VAL A 533 -11.46 5.41 -0.89
C VAL A 533 -12.49 4.45 -1.50
N SER A 534 -12.63 4.41 -2.82
CA SER A 534 -13.55 3.50 -3.53
C SER A 534 -13.17 2.03 -3.33
N GLY A 535 -14.05 1.25 -2.71
CA GLY A 535 -13.88 -0.19 -2.55
C GLY A 535 -13.89 -0.92 -3.90
N HIS A 536 -14.75 -0.51 -4.83
CA HIS A 536 -14.80 -1.12 -6.17
C HIS A 536 -13.50 -0.89 -6.93
N SER A 537 -12.93 0.32 -6.86
CA SER A 537 -11.65 0.63 -7.52
C SER A 537 -10.52 -0.23 -6.96
N THR A 538 -10.49 -0.43 -5.64
CA THR A 538 -9.46 -1.23 -4.95
C THR A 538 -9.60 -2.72 -5.27
N PHE A 539 -10.78 -3.31 -5.07
CA PHE A 539 -11.03 -4.73 -5.38
C PHE A 539 -10.73 -5.01 -6.86
N SER A 540 -11.26 -4.20 -7.77
CA SER A 540 -11.10 -4.45 -9.19
C SER A 540 -9.67 -4.37 -9.64
N ARG A 541 -8.91 -3.39 -9.13
CA ARG A 541 -7.51 -3.26 -9.50
C ARG A 541 -6.69 -4.41 -8.93
N ALA A 542 -6.86 -4.77 -7.65
CA ALA A 542 -6.16 -5.89 -7.06
C ALA A 542 -6.43 -7.21 -7.81
N ALA A 543 -7.69 -7.47 -8.16
CA ALA A 543 -8.07 -8.66 -8.92
C ALA A 543 -7.44 -8.68 -10.33
N ALA A 544 -7.46 -7.55 -11.04
CA ALA A 544 -6.86 -7.47 -12.37
C ALA A 544 -5.36 -7.75 -12.34
N GLU A 545 -4.63 -7.19 -11.38
CA GLU A 545 -3.19 -7.45 -11.20
C GLU A 545 -2.93 -8.91 -10.84
N ILE A 546 -3.67 -9.50 -9.88
CA ILE A 546 -3.52 -10.91 -9.49
C ILE A 546 -3.73 -11.86 -10.67
N ILE A 547 -4.80 -11.65 -11.46
CA ILE A 547 -5.09 -12.52 -12.60
C ILE A 547 -3.99 -12.36 -13.65
N THR A 548 -3.52 -11.13 -13.89
CA THR A 548 -2.44 -10.84 -14.85
C THR A 548 -1.14 -11.57 -14.46
N MET A 549 -0.71 -11.45 -13.20
CA MET A 549 0.49 -12.12 -12.70
C MET A 549 0.33 -13.63 -12.79
N MET A 550 -0.78 -14.19 -12.28
CA MET A 550 -0.99 -15.63 -12.27
C MET A 550 -1.06 -16.24 -13.69
N THR A 551 -1.68 -15.57 -14.66
CA THR A 551 -1.75 -16.07 -16.04
C THR A 551 -0.50 -15.78 -16.86
N GLY A 552 0.39 -14.90 -16.40
CA GLY A 552 1.51 -14.39 -17.19
C GLY A 552 1.11 -13.59 -18.42
N ASP A 553 -0.14 -13.12 -18.46
CA ASP A 553 -0.74 -12.45 -19.62
C ASP A 553 -1.74 -11.40 -19.12
N GLU A 554 -1.61 -10.17 -19.59
CA GLU A 554 -2.52 -9.07 -19.22
C GLU A 554 -3.88 -9.17 -19.93
N TYR A 555 -3.96 -9.97 -21.00
CA TYR A 555 -5.16 -10.11 -21.82
C TYR A 555 -6.08 -11.22 -21.30
N PHE A 556 -7.38 -11.02 -21.47
CA PHE A 556 -8.34 -12.12 -21.33
C PHE A 556 -8.00 -13.24 -22.32
N PRO A 557 -8.22 -14.53 -21.99
CA PRO A 557 -7.94 -15.63 -22.91
C PRO A 557 -8.63 -15.45 -24.27
N GLY A 558 -7.87 -15.56 -25.36
CA GLY A 558 -8.36 -15.21 -26.72
C GLY A 558 -8.21 -13.72 -27.08
N GLY A 559 -7.62 -12.93 -26.19
CA GLY A 559 -7.40 -11.50 -26.32
C GLY A 559 -8.66 -10.65 -26.13
N ILE A 560 -9.76 -11.21 -25.58
CA ILE A 560 -10.98 -10.43 -25.35
C ILE A 560 -11.91 -11.12 -24.33
N GLY A 561 -12.35 -10.38 -23.32
CA GLY A 561 -13.48 -10.71 -22.46
C GLY A 561 -14.74 -10.01 -22.96
N THR A 562 -15.90 -10.67 -22.92
CA THR A 562 -17.16 -10.11 -23.44
C THR A 562 -18.35 -10.35 -22.53
N PHE A 563 -19.28 -9.40 -22.46
CA PHE A 563 -20.56 -9.56 -21.79
C PHE A 563 -21.70 -9.01 -22.66
N GLU A 564 -22.70 -9.85 -22.95
CA GLU A 564 -23.81 -9.49 -23.83
C GLU A 564 -24.89 -8.67 -23.09
N VAL A 565 -25.26 -7.54 -23.67
CA VAL A 565 -26.27 -6.62 -23.15
C VAL A 565 -27.44 -6.56 -24.12
N ASN A 566 -28.61 -7.00 -23.66
CA ASN A 566 -29.81 -7.06 -24.49
C ASN A 566 -30.68 -5.81 -24.29
N GLN A 567 -31.25 -5.33 -25.40
CA GLN A 567 -32.17 -4.22 -25.46
C GLN A 567 -33.37 -4.45 -24.52
N ASN A 568 -33.66 -3.45 -23.67
CA ASN A 568 -34.77 -3.44 -22.72
C ASN A 568 -34.81 -4.68 -21.79
N ASP A 569 -33.67 -5.33 -21.58
CA ASP A 569 -33.55 -6.58 -20.80
C ASP A 569 -32.21 -6.60 -20.05
N PHE A 570 -31.84 -5.47 -19.45
CA PHE A 570 -30.66 -5.35 -18.59
C PHE A 570 -30.83 -4.33 -17.46
N LEU A 571 -31.23 -3.09 -17.79
CA LEU A 571 -31.37 -2.05 -16.78
C LEU A 571 -32.54 -2.37 -15.85
N VAL A 572 -32.33 -2.15 -14.55
CA VAL A 572 -33.31 -2.43 -13.51
C VAL A 572 -33.70 -1.21 -12.70
N PHE A 573 -33.06 -0.05 -12.94
CA PHE A 573 -33.45 1.24 -12.34
C PHE A 573 -34.54 1.93 -13.16
N GLU A 574 -34.51 1.75 -14.49
CA GLU A 574 -35.46 2.27 -15.49
C GLU A 574 -35.37 1.43 -16.78
N ASP A 575 -36.25 1.65 -17.76
CA ASP A 575 -36.28 0.87 -19.00
C ASP A 575 -35.04 1.12 -19.87
N GLY A 576 -34.48 0.05 -20.43
CA GLY A 576 -33.34 0.09 -21.35
C GLY A 576 -32.36 -1.07 -21.19
N PRO A 577 -31.23 -1.05 -21.93
CA PRO A 577 -30.79 -0.01 -22.86
C PRO A 577 -31.62 0.04 -24.15
N SER A 578 -31.45 1.10 -24.95
CA SER A 578 -32.24 1.32 -26.17
C SER A 578 -31.83 0.46 -27.38
N GLN A 579 -30.71 -0.25 -27.31
CA GLN A 579 -30.23 -1.20 -28.32
C GLN A 579 -29.42 -2.34 -27.68
N ASP A 580 -29.27 -3.44 -28.41
CA ASP A 580 -28.33 -4.52 -28.07
C ASP A 580 -26.88 -4.03 -28.26
N PHE A 581 -25.97 -4.44 -27.39
CA PHE A 581 -24.53 -4.30 -27.56
C PHE A 581 -23.77 -5.27 -26.65
N THR A 582 -22.45 -5.33 -26.82
CA THR A 582 -21.58 -6.21 -26.04
C THR A 582 -20.55 -5.37 -25.30
N LEU A 583 -20.46 -5.48 -23.97
CA LEU A 583 -19.32 -4.96 -23.23
C LEU A 583 -18.09 -5.80 -23.56
N GLN A 584 -16.95 -5.15 -23.80
CA GLN A 584 -15.73 -5.79 -24.25
C GLN A 584 -14.52 -5.23 -23.51
N TRP A 585 -13.58 -6.11 -23.16
CA TRP A 585 -12.33 -5.76 -22.50
C TRP A 585 -11.19 -6.55 -23.14
N ALA A 586 -10.10 -5.89 -23.52
CA ALA A 586 -8.93 -6.61 -24.02
C ALA A 586 -8.13 -7.16 -22.83
N THR A 587 -7.85 -6.29 -21.85
CA THR A 587 -7.08 -6.62 -20.64
C THR A 587 -7.94 -6.66 -19.38
N TYR A 588 -7.46 -7.34 -18.34
CA TYR A 588 -8.11 -7.31 -17.02
C TYR A 588 -8.13 -5.89 -16.43
N ARG A 589 -7.10 -5.08 -16.73
CA ARG A 589 -7.00 -3.68 -16.32
C ARG A 589 -8.10 -2.83 -16.98
N ASP A 590 -8.43 -3.07 -18.24
CA ASP A 590 -9.54 -2.37 -18.90
C ASP A 590 -10.88 -2.61 -18.17
N ALA A 591 -11.12 -3.84 -17.71
CA ALA A 591 -12.31 -4.18 -16.93
C ALA A 591 -12.31 -3.48 -15.56
N SER A 592 -11.14 -3.43 -14.90
CA SER A 592 -10.96 -2.68 -13.65
C SER A 592 -11.19 -1.18 -13.80
N ASP A 593 -10.70 -0.58 -14.88
CA ASP A 593 -10.82 0.85 -15.14
C ASP A 593 -12.27 1.22 -15.43
N GLN A 594 -12.95 0.40 -16.23
CA GLN A 594 -14.39 0.53 -16.44
C GLN A 594 -15.20 0.37 -15.14
N THR A 595 -14.81 -0.55 -14.25
CA THR A 595 -15.44 -0.68 -12.92
C THR A 595 -15.39 0.65 -12.17
N SER A 596 -14.25 1.30 -12.20
CA SER A 596 -14.00 2.52 -11.47
C SER A 596 -14.76 3.72 -12.04
N LEU A 597 -14.72 3.92 -13.36
CA LEU A 597 -15.47 4.96 -14.07
C LEU A 597 -16.98 4.85 -13.83
N SER A 598 -17.49 3.61 -13.74
CA SER A 598 -18.90 3.36 -13.49
C SER A 598 -19.40 3.96 -12.18
N ARG A 599 -18.53 4.14 -11.17
CA ARG A 599 -18.90 4.70 -9.85
C ARG A 599 -19.15 6.20 -9.92
N ILE A 600 -18.47 6.88 -10.83
CA ILE A 600 -18.65 8.32 -11.11
C ILE A 600 -19.94 8.53 -11.90
N TRP A 601 -20.18 7.75 -12.97
CA TRP A 601 -21.44 7.79 -13.71
C TRP A 601 -22.66 7.37 -12.88
N GLY A 602 -22.49 6.40 -12.00
CA GLY A 602 -23.50 6.00 -11.02
C GLY A 602 -23.77 7.06 -9.93
N GLY A 603 -22.93 8.10 -9.85
CA GLY A 603 -23.13 9.23 -8.94
C GLY A 603 -22.72 9.00 -7.48
N ILE A 604 -21.95 7.95 -7.19
CA ILE A 604 -21.70 7.51 -5.80
C ILE A 604 -20.26 7.73 -5.32
N HIS A 605 -19.33 8.03 -6.22
CA HIS A 605 -17.94 8.37 -5.90
C HIS A 605 -17.46 9.54 -6.80
N PRO A 606 -16.75 10.55 -6.26
CA PRO A 606 -15.95 11.49 -7.04
C PRO A 606 -14.59 10.87 -7.47
N PRO A 607 -13.85 11.52 -8.40
CA PRO A 607 -12.51 11.09 -8.82
C PRO A 607 -11.50 10.88 -7.68
N ALA A 608 -11.60 11.69 -6.62
CA ALA A 608 -10.71 11.58 -5.45
C ALA A 608 -10.80 10.21 -4.76
N ASP A 609 -11.94 9.52 -4.86
CA ASP A 609 -12.10 8.19 -4.26
C ASP A 609 -11.50 7.08 -5.14
N ASP A 610 -11.30 7.33 -6.43
CA ASP A 610 -10.98 6.30 -7.42
C ASP A 610 -9.49 6.00 -7.53
N ILE A 611 -8.67 6.98 -7.98
CA ILE A 611 -7.24 6.75 -8.24
C ILE A 611 -6.50 6.22 -7.01
N PRO A 612 -6.67 6.79 -5.79
CA PRO A 612 -6.06 6.22 -4.59
C PRO A 612 -6.48 4.77 -4.34
N GLY A 613 -7.76 4.44 -4.56
CA GLY A 613 -8.26 3.07 -4.45
C GLY A 613 -7.57 2.11 -5.43
N ARG A 614 -7.42 2.49 -6.70
CA ARG A 614 -6.67 1.68 -7.68
C ARG A 614 -5.21 1.51 -7.25
N LYS A 615 -4.54 2.56 -6.79
CA LYS A 615 -3.15 2.49 -6.30
C LYS A 615 -3.01 1.53 -5.11
N ILE A 616 -3.97 1.54 -4.17
CA ILE A 616 -4.00 0.57 -3.06
C ILE A 616 -4.19 -0.86 -3.61
N GLY A 617 -5.07 -1.05 -4.60
CA GLY A 617 -5.28 -2.36 -5.21
C GLY A 617 -4.01 -2.96 -5.83
N ILE A 618 -3.17 -2.13 -6.47
CA ILE A 618 -1.85 -2.55 -6.98
C ILE A 618 -0.94 -3.01 -5.84
N LYS A 619 -0.83 -2.20 -4.77
CA LYS A 619 0.00 -2.56 -3.60
C LYS A 619 -0.45 -3.89 -2.98
N VAL A 620 -1.75 -4.03 -2.73
CA VAL A 620 -2.34 -5.25 -2.16
C VAL A 620 -2.05 -6.46 -3.04
N ALA A 621 -2.18 -6.35 -4.36
CA ALA A 621 -1.89 -7.46 -5.26
C ALA A 621 -0.42 -7.90 -5.17
N ASN A 622 0.51 -6.95 -5.18
CA ASN A 622 1.95 -7.25 -5.07
C ASN A 622 2.30 -7.89 -3.72
N ASP A 623 1.77 -7.35 -2.62
CA ASP A 623 2.00 -7.90 -1.28
C ASP A 623 1.49 -9.33 -1.17
N VAL A 624 0.25 -9.57 -1.63
CA VAL A 624 -0.39 -10.89 -1.65
C VAL A 624 0.42 -11.88 -2.48
N TYR A 625 0.83 -11.47 -3.68
CA TYR A 625 1.56 -12.32 -4.60
C TYR A 625 2.90 -12.75 -4.00
N ALA A 626 3.70 -11.77 -3.55
CA ALA A 626 4.99 -12.03 -2.92
C ALA A 626 4.89 -12.96 -1.71
N LYS A 627 3.86 -12.77 -0.85
CA LYS A 627 3.65 -13.66 0.30
C LYS A 627 3.16 -15.05 -0.10
N ALA A 628 2.32 -15.17 -1.13
CA ALA A 628 1.77 -16.44 -1.56
C ALA A 628 2.79 -17.32 -2.29
N GLU A 629 3.73 -16.73 -3.03
CA GLU A 629 4.82 -17.48 -3.69
C GLU A 629 5.65 -18.28 -2.70
N ASN A 630 6.01 -17.67 -1.56
CA ASN A 630 6.69 -18.32 -0.43
C ASN A 630 5.92 -19.51 0.18
N LEU A 631 4.62 -19.65 -0.14
CA LEU A 631 3.81 -20.79 0.27
C LEU A 631 3.70 -21.82 -0.86
N PHE A 632 3.56 -21.36 -2.10
CA PHE A 632 3.35 -22.22 -3.28
C PHE A 632 4.60 -23.02 -3.64
N PHE A 633 5.76 -22.43 -3.39
CA PHE A 633 7.06 -22.99 -3.70
C PHE A 633 7.96 -22.86 -2.47
N ARG A 634 8.87 -23.83 -2.31
CA ARG A 634 9.94 -23.76 -1.32
C ARG A 634 11.22 -23.36 -2.04
N ASP A 635 12.02 -22.60 -1.30
CA ASP A 635 13.41 -22.30 -1.57
C ASP A 635 14.17 -22.95 -0.39
N GLU A 636 14.63 -24.20 -0.59
CA GLU A 636 15.18 -25.02 0.50
C GLU A 636 16.59 -24.55 0.93
N ASP A 637 17.36 -23.87 0.07
CA ASP A 637 18.71 -23.40 0.35
C ASP A 637 18.85 -21.88 0.60
N ASN A 638 17.77 -21.13 0.38
CA ASN A 638 17.58 -19.70 0.61
C ASN A 638 18.45 -18.79 -0.27
N ASP A 639 18.63 -19.14 -1.54
CA ASP A 639 19.38 -18.34 -2.51
C ASP A 639 18.53 -17.29 -3.26
N GLY A 640 17.22 -17.36 -3.11
CA GLY A 640 16.25 -16.44 -3.71
C GLY A 640 15.62 -16.95 -5.01
N TYR A 641 15.91 -18.17 -5.44
CA TYR A 641 15.23 -18.86 -6.53
C TYR A 641 14.37 -20.00 -5.99
N TRP A 642 13.26 -20.28 -6.66
CA TRP A 642 12.33 -21.32 -6.23
C TRP A 642 12.69 -22.65 -6.88
N ALA A 643 12.32 -23.77 -6.23
CA ALA A 643 12.56 -25.14 -6.72
C ALA A 643 12.08 -25.48 -8.16
N TYR A 644 11.25 -24.65 -8.79
CA TYR A 644 10.83 -24.84 -10.19
C TYR A 644 11.68 -24.07 -11.21
N GLU A 645 12.45 -23.09 -10.73
CA GLU A 645 13.42 -22.29 -11.48
C GLU A 645 14.84 -22.80 -11.24
N ASP A 646 15.10 -23.28 -10.03
CA ASP A 646 16.37 -23.85 -9.60
C ASP A 646 16.52 -25.33 -9.98
N CYS A 647 17.60 -25.64 -10.69
CA CYS A 647 17.94 -27.00 -11.10
C CYS A 647 18.52 -27.87 -9.96
N ASP A 648 19.00 -27.27 -8.85
CA ASP A 648 19.28 -27.93 -7.57
C ASP A 648 19.03 -27.02 -6.34
N ASP A 649 17.75 -26.93 -5.93
CA ASP A 649 17.21 -26.18 -4.76
C ASP A 649 17.81 -26.54 -3.37
N ASN A 650 18.82 -27.42 -3.32
CA ASN A 650 19.57 -27.73 -2.09
C ASN A 650 20.97 -27.09 -2.09
N ASN A 651 21.34 -26.36 -3.15
CA ASN A 651 22.66 -25.80 -3.35
C ASN A 651 22.62 -24.34 -3.86
N ASN A 652 22.75 -23.39 -2.92
CA ASN A 652 22.69 -21.95 -3.16
C ASN A 652 23.76 -21.31 -4.08
N THR A 653 24.54 -22.13 -4.77
CA THR A 653 25.47 -21.71 -5.83
C THR A 653 25.01 -22.14 -7.22
N ILE A 654 23.91 -22.90 -7.31
CA ILE A 654 23.29 -23.36 -8.56
C ILE A 654 21.95 -22.67 -8.62
N TYR A 655 21.76 -21.77 -9.58
CA TYR A 655 20.51 -21.03 -9.75
C TYR A 655 20.48 -20.31 -11.11
N PRO A 656 19.29 -19.94 -11.62
CA PRO A 656 19.18 -19.20 -12.88
C PRO A 656 20.07 -17.95 -12.97
N GLY A 657 21.09 -18.02 -13.83
CA GLY A 657 22.05 -16.94 -14.06
C GLY A 657 23.21 -16.87 -13.05
N ALA A 658 23.48 -17.93 -12.29
CA ALA A 658 24.71 -18.07 -11.53
C ALA A 658 25.96 -18.04 -12.44
N PRO A 659 27.14 -17.66 -11.95
CA PRO A 659 28.37 -17.86 -12.72
C PRO A 659 28.74 -19.34 -12.80
N GLU A 660 28.98 -19.84 -14.01
CA GLU A 660 29.54 -21.18 -14.23
C GLU A 660 30.87 -21.39 -13.46
N VAL A 661 31.05 -22.61 -12.96
CA VAL A 661 32.23 -23.10 -12.25
C VAL A 661 32.63 -24.41 -12.93
N CYS A 662 33.93 -24.61 -13.18
CA CYS A 662 34.44 -25.82 -13.84
C CYS A 662 34.28 -27.09 -12.96
N ASP A 663 33.07 -27.62 -12.84
CA ASP A 663 32.71 -28.71 -11.94
C ASP A 663 31.84 -29.82 -12.58
N ASP A 664 31.65 -29.76 -13.90
CA ASP A 664 30.79 -30.67 -14.69
C ASP A 664 29.28 -30.57 -14.33
N GLU A 665 28.84 -29.50 -13.64
CA GLU A 665 27.42 -29.20 -13.36
C GLU A 665 26.93 -27.97 -14.14
N ASP A 666 25.61 -27.83 -14.28
CA ASP A 666 24.95 -26.69 -14.91
C ASP A 666 24.62 -25.70 -13.78
N ASN A 667 25.52 -24.74 -13.51
CA ASN A 667 25.36 -23.87 -12.35
C ASN A 667 24.34 -22.76 -12.62
N ASP A 668 24.22 -22.31 -13.86
CA ASP A 668 23.32 -21.21 -14.24
C ASP A 668 21.93 -21.65 -14.72
N CYS A 669 21.68 -22.96 -14.73
CA CYS A 669 20.45 -23.64 -15.12
C CYS A 669 19.96 -23.32 -16.54
N ASP A 670 20.85 -22.96 -17.47
CA ASP A 670 20.51 -22.67 -18.87
C ASP A 670 20.44 -23.94 -19.76
N GLY A 671 20.83 -25.09 -19.23
CA GLY A 671 20.84 -26.39 -19.89
C GLY A 671 22.15 -26.73 -20.60
N PHE A 672 23.18 -25.89 -20.49
CA PHE A 672 24.57 -26.17 -20.85
C PHE A 672 25.41 -26.43 -19.58
N VAL A 673 26.66 -26.82 -19.74
CA VAL A 673 27.53 -27.24 -18.62
C VAL A 673 28.91 -26.68 -18.93
N ASP A 674 29.48 -25.94 -17.98
CA ASP A 674 30.80 -25.32 -18.03
C ASP A 674 31.02 -24.39 -19.25
N GLU A 675 29.98 -23.73 -19.75
CA GLU A 675 30.10 -22.74 -20.82
C GLU A 675 30.62 -21.37 -20.33
N ASP A 676 31.03 -20.52 -21.28
CA ASP A 676 31.59 -19.20 -21.03
C ASP A 676 32.82 -19.12 -20.08
N LEU A 677 33.40 -20.27 -19.71
CA LEU A 677 34.66 -20.40 -18.97
C LEU A 677 35.90 -20.29 -19.87
N GLU A 678 37.00 -19.80 -19.28
CA GLU A 678 38.31 -19.79 -19.94
C GLU A 678 38.82 -21.22 -20.14
N LEU A 679 39.11 -21.59 -21.40
CA LEU A 679 39.66 -22.89 -21.73
C LEU A 679 41.19 -22.85 -21.74
N TYR A 680 41.81 -23.63 -20.87
CA TYR A 680 43.24 -23.89 -20.85
C TYR A 680 43.58 -25.04 -21.82
N THR A 681 44.68 -24.86 -22.56
CA THR A 681 45.17 -25.86 -23.52
C THR A 681 46.44 -26.50 -22.96
N TYR A 682 46.46 -27.81 -22.87
CA TYR A 682 47.61 -28.60 -22.39
C TYR A 682 48.09 -29.58 -23.45
N TYR A 683 49.39 -29.89 -23.44
CA TYR A 683 50.09 -30.70 -24.43
C TYR A 683 50.56 -32.01 -23.79
N ILE A 684 50.48 -33.12 -24.52
CA ILE A 684 50.90 -34.41 -23.98
C ILE A 684 52.40 -34.42 -23.67
N ASP A 685 52.78 -34.98 -22.52
CA ASP A 685 54.17 -35.16 -22.06
C ASP A 685 54.42 -36.66 -21.91
N GLU A 686 54.97 -37.31 -22.96
CA GLU A 686 55.12 -38.77 -23.00
C GLU A 686 56.33 -39.28 -22.19
N ASP A 687 57.37 -38.46 -21.99
CA ASP A 687 58.59 -38.84 -21.30
C ASP A 687 58.76 -38.26 -19.88
N GLN A 688 57.80 -37.42 -19.47
CA GLN A 688 57.60 -36.85 -18.14
C GLN A 688 58.68 -35.86 -17.71
N ASP A 689 59.15 -35.02 -18.64
CA ASP A 689 60.15 -33.98 -18.35
C ASP A 689 59.57 -32.58 -18.08
N GLY A 690 58.26 -32.41 -18.25
CA GLY A 690 57.56 -31.14 -18.02
C GLY A 690 57.30 -30.31 -19.27
N TYR A 691 57.73 -30.76 -20.45
CA TYR A 691 57.41 -30.16 -21.75
C TYR A 691 56.65 -31.16 -22.61
N GLY A 692 55.75 -30.66 -23.45
CA GLY A 692 54.87 -31.49 -24.26
C GLY A 692 54.94 -31.15 -25.74
N GLU A 693 54.44 -32.06 -26.57
CA GLU A 693 54.46 -31.91 -28.03
C GLU A 693 53.39 -30.91 -28.51
N GLU A 694 53.81 -29.81 -29.15
CA GLU A 694 52.94 -28.75 -29.71
C GLU A 694 51.77 -29.28 -30.58
N SER A 695 51.96 -30.43 -31.24
CA SER A 695 51.00 -30.98 -32.20
C SER A 695 49.91 -31.87 -31.59
N ARG A 696 49.92 -32.07 -30.26
CA ARG A 696 49.04 -33.01 -29.54
C ARG A 696 48.49 -32.41 -28.25
N ASP A 697 47.45 -31.60 -28.38
CA ASP A 697 46.81 -30.88 -27.28
C ASP A 697 45.46 -31.46 -26.81
N THR A 698 45.03 -31.05 -25.61
CA THR A 698 43.68 -31.17 -25.06
C THR A 698 43.26 -29.83 -24.44
N GLN A 699 41.95 -29.54 -24.43
CA GLN A 699 41.39 -28.33 -23.82
C GLN A 699 40.49 -28.69 -22.63
N THR A 700 40.55 -27.91 -21.55
CA THR A 700 39.69 -28.03 -20.36
C THR A 700 39.55 -26.67 -19.68
N CYS A 701 38.47 -26.44 -18.93
CA CYS A 701 38.31 -25.25 -18.09
C CYS A 701 39.12 -25.30 -16.79
N ASN A 702 39.75 -26.44 -16.46
CA ASN A 702 40.61 -26.57 -15.28
C ASN A 702 41.93 -25.82 -15.49
N ASP A 703 42.33 -25.02 -14.51
CA ASP A 703 43.60 -24.25 -14.52
C ASP A 703 44.85 -25.10 -14.23
N PHE A 704 44.67 -26.42 -14.06
CA PHE A 704 45.75 -27.39 -13.92
C PHE A 704 45.73 -28.46 -15.02
N ALA A 705 46.92 -28.88 -15.43
CA ALA A 705 47.08 -29.85 -16.51
C ALA A 705 46.51 -31.24 -16.15
N PRO A 706 45.75 -31.89 -17.06
CA PRO A 706 45.34 -33.28 -16.91
C PRO A 706 46.54 -34.23 -16.76
N ILE A 707 46.33 -35.37 -16.10
CA ILE A 707 47.41 -36.36 -15.90
C ILE A 707 48.02 -36.79 -17.25
N GLY A 708 49.32 -36.56 -17.41
CA GLY A 708 50.07 -36.87 -18.63
C GLY A 708 50.11 -35.74 -19.66
N PHE A 709 49.66 -34.54 -19.28
CA PHE A 709 49.76 -33.32 -20.07
C PHE A 709 50.45 -32.22 -19.25
N VAL A 710 51.00 -31.22 -19.94
CA VAL A 710 51.71 -30.05 -19.39
C VAL A 710 51.36 -28.80 -20.20
N GLU A 711 51.55 -27.61 -19.61
CA GLU A 711 51.20 -26.33 -20.25
C GLU A 711 52.19 -25.94 -21.37
N LEU A 712 53.45 -26.39 -21.25
CA LEU A 712 54.55 -25.95 -22.11
C LEU A 712 54.61 -26.81 -23.38
N SER A 713 54.33 -26.22 -24.55
CA SER A 713 54.25 -26.91 -25.86
C SER A 713 55.58 -27.12 -26.58
N THR A 714 56.70 -26.79 -25.94
CA THR A 714 57.97 -26.49 -26.62
C THR A 714 58.95 -27.66 -26.64
N ASP A 715 58.48 -28.90 -26.51
CA ASP A 715 59.35 -30.06 -26.61
C ASP A 715 59.70 -30.38 -28.07
N CYS A 716 60.99 -30.26 -28.41
CA CYS A 716 61.48 -30.62 -29.73
C CYS A 716 61.71 -32.14 -29.91
N ASN A 717 61.64 -32.94 -28.83
CA ASN A 717 61.68 -34.40 -28.83
C ASN A 717 61.04 -35.02 -27.57
N ASP A 718 59.70 -35.08 -27.55
CA ASP A 718 58.77 -35.65 -26.53
C ASP A 718 58.92 -37.16 -26.23
N GLN A 719 60.03 -37.77 -26.61
CA GLN A 719 60.40 -39.15 -26.30
C GLN A 719 61.76 -39.25 -25.61
N ASN A 720 62.44 -38.13 -25.35
CA ASN A 720 63.72 -38.07 -24.70
C ASN A 720 63.83 -36.92 -23.66
N PRO A 721 63.81 -37.24 -22.34
CA PRO A 721 63.67 -36.26 -21.27
C PRO A 721 64.94 -35.42 -20.98
N ALA A 722 65.92 -35.48 -21.89
CA ALA A 722 67.19 -34.76 -21.84
C ALA A 722 67.35 -33.73 -22.97
N VAL A 723 66.30 -33.56 -23.78
CA VAL A 723 66.23 -32.60 -24.88
C VAL A 723 64.89 -31.90 -24.78
N ASN A 724 64.88 -30.80 -24.05
CA ASN A 724 63.70 -29.98 -23.78
C ASN A 724 64.17 -28.57 -23.40
N PRO A 725 63.30 -27.55 -23.40
CA PRO A 725 63.69 -26.17 -23.14
C PRO A 725 64.40 -25.82 -21.83
N ASN A 726 64.35 -26.70 -20.82
CA ASN A 726 65.13 -26.54 -19.58
C ASN A 726 66.38 -27.41 -19.52
N ALA A 727 66.60 -28.29 -20.51
CA ALA A 727 67.80 -29.09 -20.54
C ALA A 727 69.01 -28.15 -20.63
N THR A 728 69.98 -28.34 -19.74
CA THR A 728 71.19 -27.52 -19.75
C THR A 728 72.07 -27.95 -20.90
N GLU A 729 72.44 -26.99 -21.74
CA GLU A 729 73.48 -27.15 -22.75
C GLU A 729 74.75 -27.70 -22.11
N ILE A 730 75.28 -28.75 -22.73
CA ILE A 730 76.53 -29.39 -22.36
C ILE A 730 77.44 -29.28 -23.58
N CYS A 731 78.73 -28.95 -23.40
CA CYS A 731 79.66 -28.63 -24.49
C CYS A 731 79.93 -29.84 -25.42
N ASP A 732 78.96 -30.18 -26.28
CA ASP A 732 78.81 -31.45 -26.99
C ASP A 732 78.19 -31.38 -28.40
N ASP A 733 77.89 -30.18 -28.92
CA ASP A 733 77.38 -29.88 -30.26
C ASP A 733 75.91 -30.30 -30.56
N ILE A 734 75.04 -30.50 -29.55
CA ILE A 734 73.57 -30.70 -29.68
C ILE A 734 72.81 -29.48 -29.12
N ASP A 735 71.67 -29.15 -29.71
CA ASP A 735 70.68 -28.21 -29.13
C ASP A 735 69.85 -28.97 -28.10
N ASN A 736 70.30 -28.99 -26.86
CA ASN A 736 69.64 -29.69 -25.78
C ASN A 736 68.44 -28.90 -25.26
N ASN A 737 68.52 -27.57 -25.25
CA ASN A 737 67.48 -26.68 -24.75
C ASN A 737 66.42 -26.27 -25.80
N CYS A 738 66.41 -26.89 -26.98
CA CYS A 738 65.43 -26.64 -28.05
C CYS A 738 65.28 -25.14 -28.43
N ASP A 739 66.28 -24.28 -28.19
CA ASP A 739 66.20 -22.83 -28.42
C ASP A 739 66.57 -22.43 -29.86
N GLY A 740 67.03 -23.40 -30.65
CA GLY A 740 67.45 -23.26 -32.04
C GLY A 740 68.94 -22.94 -32.23
N PHE A 741 69.72 -22.87 -31.16
CA PHE A 741 71.18 -22.71 -31.12
C PHE A 741 71.86 -23.98 -30.58
N ILE A 742 73.18 -24.00 -30.51
CA ILE A 742 73.95 -25.21 -30.13
C ILE A 742 75.09 -24.75 -29.23
N ASP A 743 75.21 -25.32 -28.03
CA ASP A 743 76.25 -25.10 -27.00
C ASP A 743 76.32 -23.67 -26.42
N GLU A 744 75.19 -22.97 -26.33
CA GLU A 744 75.03 -21.75 -25.54
C GLU A 744 74.96 -22.06 -24.03
N ASP A 745 74.88 -21.06 -23.16
CA ASP A 745 74.67 -21.22 -21.71
C ASP A 745 75.64 -22.11 -20.89
N LEU A 746 76.78 -22.49 -21.47
CA LEU A 746 77.91 -23.05 -20.74
C LEU A 746 78.65 -21.98 -19.93
N GLU A 747 79.03 -22.33 -18.70
CA GLU A 747 79.63 -21.38 -17.74
C GLU A 747 80.89 -20.73 -18.30
N HIS A 748 80.77 -19.42 -18.58
CA HIS A 748 81.88 -18.54 -18.91
C HIS A 748 82.26 -17.72 -17.66
N PHE A 749 83.43 -18.01 -17.08
CA PHE A 749 83.98 -17.33 -15.90
C PHE A 749 84.40 -15.90 -16.22
N THR A 750 83.81 -14.96 -15.48
CA THR A 750 84.06 -13.52 -15.53
C THR A 750 84.90 -13.07 -14.32
N TYR A 751 85.91 -12.22 -14.51
CA TYR A 751 86.74 -11.68 -13.40
C TYR A 751 86.80 -10.15 -13.46
N TYR A 752 86.81 -9.46 -12.30
CA TYR A 752 86.67 -7.98 -12.15
C TYR A 752 87.93 -7.32 -11.55
N PHE A 753 88.29 -6.12 -11.99
CA PHE A 753 89.53 -5.46 -11.57
C PHE A 753 89.36 -4.75 -10.22
N ASP A 754 90.23 -5.03 -9.24
CA ASP A 754 90.24 -4.43 -7.89
C ASP A 754 91.36 -3.38 -7.81
N GLU A 755 91.00 -2.09 -7.74
CA GLU A 755 91.92 -0.96 -7.88
C GLU A 755 92.48 -0.42 -6.55
N ASP A 756 91.70 -0.40 -5.46
CA ASP A 756 92.14 0.10 -4.15
C ASP A 756 92.62 -0.99 -3.16
N GLN A 757 92.49 -2.26 -3.54
CA GLN A 757 93.01 -3.47 -2.88
C GLN A 757 92.35 -3.83 -1.54
N ASP A 758 91.08 -3.48 -1.36
CA ASP A 758 90.32 -3.91 -0.19
C ASP A 758 89.70 -5.32 -0.33
N GLY A 759 89.70 -5.87 -1.55
CA GLY A 759 89.25 -7.22 -1.88
C GLY A 759 87.91 -7.31 -2.61
N TYR A 760 87.27 -6.18 -2.92
CA TYR A 760 86.11 -6.05 -3.81
C TYR A 760 86.57 -5.32 -5.09
N GLY A 761 85.89 -5.56 -6.23
CA GLY A 761 86.32 -4.99 -7.52
C GLY A 761 85.21 -4.33 -8.32
N ASP A 762 85.59 -3.50 -9.29
CA ASP A 762 84.67 -2.70 -10.11
C ASP A 762 83.95 -3.56 -11.17
N VAL A 763 82.62 -3.63 -11.04
CA VAL A 763 81.70 -4.34 -11.95
C VAL A 763 81.83 -3.91 -13.41
N THR A 764 82.35 -2.72 -13.70
CA THR A 764 82.42 -2.16 -15.05
C THR A 764 83.69 -2.55 -15.84
N ARG A 765 84.60 -3.33 -15.25
CA ARG A 765 85.90 -3.71 -15.85
C ARG A 765 86.18 -5.21 -15.79
N ASP A 766 85.62 -5.97 -16.74
CA ASP A 766 85.60 -7.45 -16.72
C ASP A 766 86.23 -8.19 -17.93
N THR A 767 86.35 -9.54 -17.84
CA THR A 767 86.75 -10.45 -18.95
C THR A 767 86.17 -11.87 -18.80
N GLN A 768 85.73 -12.55 -19.90
CA GLN A 768 84.94 -13.82 -19.89
C GLN A 768 85.57 -15.04 -20.62
N THR A 769 85.47 -16.27 -20.07
CA THR A 769 85.93 -17.55 -20.70
C THR A 769 85.31 -18.82 -20.08
N CYS A 770 85.03 -19.91 -20.80
CA CYS A 770 84.47 -21.14 -20.21
C CYS A 770 85.44 -22.06 -19.44
N TYR A 771 86.55 -21.50 -18.91
CA TYR A 771 87.55 -22.16 -18.05
C TYR A 771 87.71 -21.49 -16.66
N ASN A 772 87.68 -22.29 -15.58
CA ASN A 772 87.54 -21.84 -14.16
C ASN A 772 88.84 -21.39 -13.43
N LEU A 773 89.65 -20.47 -13.98
CA LEU A 773 90.85 -19.95 -13.27
C LEU A 773 91.12 -18.44 -13.54
N ALA A 774 91.23 -17.64 -12.47
CA ALA A 774 91.32 -16.17 -12.50
C ALA A 774 92.64 -15.58 -13.05
N PRO A 775 92.60 -14.56 -13.93
CA PRO A 775 93.76 -13.77 -14.34
C PRO A 775 94.35 -12.91 -13.20
N ILE A 776 95.66 -12.65 -13.24
CA ILE A 776 96.36 -11.84 -12.20
C ILE A 776 95.84 -10.39 -12.20
N GLY A 777 95.44 -9.89 -11.03
CA GLY A 777 94.95 -8.51 -10.84
C GLY A 777 93.43 -8.36 -10.95
N PHE A 778 92.70 -9.47 -11.00
CA PHE A 778 91.24 -9.49 -11.00
C PHE A 778 90.74 -10.40 -9.86
N VAL A 779 89.65 -9.99 -9.21
CA VAL A 779 88.95 -10.70 -8.14
C VAL A 779 87.55 -11.12 -8.60
N VAL A 780 86.91 -11.97 -7.81
CA VAL A 780 85.55 -12.48 -8.12
C VAL A 780 84.44 -11.54 -7.61
N PRO A 781 84.52 -10.94 -6.40
CA PRO A 781 83.46 -10.05 -5.91
C PRO A 781 83.46 -8.71 -6.66
N SER A 782 82.30 -8.32 -7.21
CA SER A 782 82.13 -7.11 -8.02
C SER A 782 81.34 -5.99 -7.31
N THR A 783 81.27 -6.03 -5.98
CA THR A 783 80.23 -5.34 -5.18
C THR A 783 80.74 -4.13 -4.41
N ASP A 784 81.79 -3.48 -4.90
CA ASP A 784 82.23 -2.22 -4.33
C ASP A 784 81.35 -1.07 -4.87
N CYS A 785 80.57 -0.43 -3.99
CA CYS A 785 79.75 0.71 -4.38
C CYS A 785 80.57 2.01 -4.58
N ASN A 786 81.85 2.02 -4.17
CA ASN A 786 82.82 3.06 -4.47
C ASN A 786 84.29 2.53 -4.44
N ASP A 787 84.74 1.92 -5.56
CA ASP A 787 86.06 1.26 -5.79
C ASP A 787 87.30 2.19 -5.70
N LEU A 788 87.14 3.39 -5.12
CA LEU A 788 88.18 4.37 -4.84
C LEU A 788 88.28 4.73 -3.35
N ASP A 789 87.37 4.26 -2.49
CA ASP A 789 87.32 4.59 -1.07
C ASP A 789 86.96 3.38 -0.17
N SER A 790 88.01 2.68 0.28
CA SER A 790 87.98 1.60 1.29
C SER A 790 87.16 1.81 2.59
N ALA A 791 86.57 2.99 2.86
CA ALA A 791 85.69 3.22 4.01
C ALA A 791 84.19 2.97 3.71
N ILE A 792 83.80 2.88 2.44
CA ILE A 792 82.43 2.61 2.00
C ILE A 792 82.45 1.29 1.26
N ASN A 793 82.06 0.24 1.98
CA ASN A 793 82.00 -1.11 1.46
C ASN A 793 80.99 -1.93 2.28
N PRO A 794 80.63 -3.13 1.83
CA PRO A 794 79.66 -4.02 2.47
C PRO A 794 79.87 -4.36 3.96
N ALA A 795 80.95 -3.90 4.60
CA ALA A 795 81.29 -4.16 6.00
C ALA A 795 81.37 -2.89 6.89
N ALA A 796 80.91 -1.71 6.44
CA ALA A 796 80.87 -0.47 7.23
C ALA A 796 79.67 -0.40 8.22
N ILE A 797 79.56 0.68 9.03
CA ILE A 797 78.49 0.91 10.05
C ILE A 797 77.81 2.28 9.78
N GLU A 798 76.48 2.36 9.94
CA GLU A 798 75.63 3.54 9.63
C GLU A 798 75.69 4.71 10.64
N LEU A 799 75.38 5.91 10.13
CA LEU A 799 75.26 7.19 10.86
C LEU A 799 73.93 7.87 10.50
N CYS A 800 73.44 8.83 11.30
CA CYS A 800 72.23 9.60 10.94
C CYS A 800 72.58 10.76 9.99
N ASP A 801 72.92 10.43 8.74
CA ASP A 801 73.40 11.39 7.73
C ASP A 801 72.86 11.17 6.30
N ASP A 802 71.79 10.37 6.16
CA ASP A 802 71.09 10.05 4.92
C ASP A 802 71.95 9.32 3.86
N LEU A 803 73.05 8.67 4.25
CA LEU A 803 73.90 7.86 3.37
C LEU A 803 73.92 6.40 3.81
N ASP A 804 73.93 5.48 2.83
CA ASP A 804 74.13 4.05 3.05
C ASP A 804 75.63 3.75 3.09
N ASN A 805 76.21 3.72 4.29
CA ASN A 805 77.65 3.54 4.44
C ASN A 805 78.10 2.11 4.18
N ASN A 806 77.24 1.13 4.45
CA ASN A 806 77.53 -0.29 4.34
C ASN A 806 77.06 -0.91 3.01
N CYS A 807 76.60 -0.11 2.05
CA CYS A 807 76.15 -0.52 0.72
C CYS A 807 75.05 -1.61 0.73
N ASP A 808 74.20 -1.71 1.78
CA ASP A 808 73.12 -2.71 1.87
C ASP A 808 71.76 -2.24 1.33
N GLY A 809 71.67 -0.96 0.97
CA GLY A 809 70.51 -0.32 0.38
C GLY A 809 69.55 0.34 1.38
N GLN A 810 69.83 0.31 2.68
CA GLN A 810 69.08 1.04 3.72
C GLN A 810 69.88 2.23 4.25
N ILE A 811 69.17 3.24 4.75
CA ILE A 811 69.74 4.51 5.18
C ILE A 811 69.31 4.77 6.63
N ASP A 812 70.29 5.01 7.51
CA ASP A 812 70.18 5.52 8.89
C ASP A 812 69.40 4.66 9.91
N GLU A 813 69.53 3.33 9.87
CA GLU A 813 68.92 2.44 10.86
C GLU A 813 69.64 2.40 12.24
N ASP A 814 68.93 1.97 13.31
CA ASP A 814 69.42 1.80 14.70
C ASP A 814 69.77 3.09 15.54
N ILE A 815 68.94 4.16 15.49
CA ILE A 815 69.11 5.47 16.21
C ILE A 815 67.90 5.93 17.12
N GLN A 816 68.02 6.99 17.97
CA GLN A 816 67.07 7.43 19.06
C GLN A 816 66.06 8.58 18.68
N LEU A 817 64.81 8.59 19.25
CA LEU A 817 63.68 9.53 18.94
C LEU A 817 63.08 10.35 20.16
N TYR A 818 62.37 11.48 19.92
CA TYR A 818 61.70 12.46 20.85
C TYR A 818 60.20 12.75 20.52
N THR A 819 59.32 13.10 21.49
CA THR A 819 57.82 13.26 21.33
C THR A 819 57.24 14.70 21.48
N TYR A 820 56.22 15.08 20.69
CA TYR A 820 55.46 16.37 20.75
C TYR A 820 53.95 16.20 20.52
N TYR A 821 53.08 17.10 21.04
CA TYR A 821 51.60 17.01 21.02
C TYR A 821 50.97 17.97 20.00
N ILE A 822 49.86 17.60 19.36
CA ILE A 822 49.20 18.45 18.35
C ILE A 822 48.64 19.71 19.02
N ASP A 823 48.74 20.85 18.33
CA ASP A 823 48.25 22.17 18.79
C ASP A 823 47.44 22.75 17.63
N THR A 824 46.15 22.43 17.63
CA THR A 824 45.29 22.54 16.45
C THR A 824 44.86 23.98 16.19
N ASP A 825 44.58 24.74 17.24
CA ASP A 825 44.14 26.13 17.16
C ASP A 825 45.29 27.16 17.32
N SER A 826 46.50 26.67 17.60
CA SER A 826 47.75 27.46 17.70
C SER A 826 47.79 28.40 18.90
N ASP A 827 47.09 28.08 20.00
CA ASP A 827 47.09 28.87 21.22
C ASP A 827 48.30 28.58 22.15
N SER A 828 49.12 27.59 21.77
CA SER A 828 50.34 27.07 22.42
C SER A 828 50.17 26.05 23.55
N TYR A 829 48.94 25.64 23.83
CA TYR A 829 48.62 24.42 24.57
C TYR A 829 48.16 23.34 23.57
N GLY A 830 48.45 22.07 23.84
CA GLY A 830 48.20 20.97 22.91
C GLY A 830 47.38 19.83 23.51
N ASP A 831 46.74 19.03 22.67
CA ASP A 831 45.95 17.85 23.07
C ASP A 831 46.87 16.69 23.51
N ASP A 832 46.69 16.22 24.74
CA ASP A 832 47.45 15.08 25.29
C ASP A 832 47.15 13.73 24.59
N ALA A 833 46.07 13.66 23.80
CA ALA A 833 45.63 12.47 23.09
C ALA A 833 46.40 12.19 21.78
N PHE A 834 47.06 13.19 21.16
CA PHE A 834 47.68 13.04 19.83
C PHE A 834 49.13 13.55 19.78
N SER A 835 50.11 12.66 19.49
CA SER A 835 51.54 13.00 19.47
C SER A 835 52.39 12.30 18.38
N ILE A 836 53.55 12.88 18.02
CA ILE A 836 54.51 12.37 17.01
C ILE A 836 55.92 12.12 17.58
N GLN A 837 56.75 11.29 16.93
CA GLN A 837 58.15 11.01 17.31
C GLN A 837 59.19 11.20 16.18
N ILE A 838 60.30 11.93 16.44
CA ILE A 838 61.41 12.17 15.47
C ILE A 838 62.81 12.14 16.14
N CYS A 839 63.89 11.91 15.37
CA CYS A 839 65.27 11.86 15.90
C CYS A 839 65.91 13.24 16.19
N TYR A 840 65.16 14.33 15.96
CA TYR A 840 65.57 15.72 16.24
C TYR A 840 64.87 16.29 17.49
N ASN A 841 65.60 17.08 18.30
CA ASN A 841 65.15 17.56 19.62
C ASN A 841 64.43 18.93 19.62
N ASN A 842 63.67 19.29 18.57
CA ASN A 842 62.83 20.50 18.55
C ASN A 842 61.42 20.19 17.98
N PRO A 843 60.34 20.82 18.48
CA PRO A 843 58.96 20.59 18.03
C PRO A 843 58.76 21.04 16.57
N PRO A 844 58.12 20.21 15.74
CA PRO A 844 57.63 20.62 14.41
C PRO A 844 56.49 21.64 14.47
N GLU A 845 56.25 22.34 13.36
CA GLU A 845 55.16 23.32 13.22
C GLU A 845 53.79 22.64 13.36
N GLY A 846 52.89 23.22 14.16
CA GLY A 846 51.57 22.64 14.50
C GLY A 846 51.58 21.66 15.70
N TYR A 847 52.67 21.62 16.47
CA TYR A 847 52.78 20.81 17.68
C TYR A 847 53.32 21.62 18.87
N ALA A 848 52.66 21.52 20.03
CA ALA A 848 53.06 22.14 21.29
C ALA A 848 53.84 21.18 22.21
N VAL A 849 54.47 21.78 23.22
CA VAL A 849 55.20 21.06 24.27
C VAL A 849 54.34 20.87 25.52
N ASP A 850 53.41 21.80 25.79
CA ASP A 850 52.52 21.79 26.95
C ASP A 850 51.17 21.18 26.57
N ASN A 851 50.62 20.32 27.42
CA ASN A 851 49.50 19.44 27.09
C ASN A 851 48.24 19.73 27.93
N ALA A 852 48.06 20.98 28.36
CA ALA A 852 47.10 21.39 29.39
C ALA A 852 45.84 22.10 28.85
N ASP A 853 45.58 21.99 27.55
CA ASP A 853 44.38 22.55 26.95
C ASP A 853 43.16 21.73 27.33
N CYS A 854 42.09 22.40 27.80
CA CYS A 854 40.84 21.72 28.10
C CYS A 854 39.96 21.54 26.85
N VAL A 855 40.19 22.31 25.76
CA VAL A 855 39.53 22.20 24.44
C VAL A 855 40.49 22.67 23.31
N ASP A 856 41.32 21.75 22.77
CA ASP A 856 42.43 22.01 21.81
C ASP A 856 42.04 22.64 20.44
N ASP A 857 40.74 22.71 20.14
CA ASP A 857 40.22 23.33 18.92
C ASP A 857 39.58 24.72 19.14
N ASP A 858 39.59 25.25 20.38
CA ASP A 858 39.05 26.58 20.71
C ASP A 858 39.96 27.43 21.61
N ALA A 859 40.72 28.32 20.96
CA ALA A 859 41.68 29.22 21.61
C ALA A 859 41.05 30.24 22.59
N ALA A 860 39.71 30.28 22.70
CA ALA A 860 39.01 31.07 23.70
C ALA A 860 38.90 30.37 25.07
N ILE A 861 39.13 29.05 25.13
CA ILE A 861 38.98 28.24 26.34
C ILE A 861 40.32 27.64 26.71
N ASN A 862 41.08 28.39 27.50
CA ASN A 862 42.39 27.94 27.98
C ASN A 862 42.66 28.54 29.36
N PRO A 863 43.69 28.04 30.08
CA PRO A 863 44.02 28.48 31.43
C PRO A 863 44.25 30.00 31.64
N ALA A 864 44.25 30.81 30.58
CA ALA A 864 44.47 32.25 30.60
C ALA A 864 43.26 33.11 30.17
N ALA A 865 42.09 32.54 29.90
CA ALA A 865 40.89 33.27 29.46
C ALA A 865 40.18 34.07 30.59
N ILE A 866 39.14 34.85 30.26
CA ILE A 866 38.31 35.66 31.19
C ILE A 866 36.87 35.16 31.17
N GLU A 867 36.25 34.99 32.35
CA GLU A 867 34.88 34.49 32.53
C GLU A 867 33.79 35.39 31.93
N LEU A 868 32.82 34.75 31.27
CA LEU A 868 31.57 35.33 30.79
C LEU A 868 30.39 34.86 31.69
N CYS A 869 29.14 35.14 31.33
CA CYS A 869 27.95 34.54 32.00
C CYS A 869 27.41 33.54 30.97
N ASP A 870 28.15 32.46 30.72
CA ASP A 870 27.93 31.50 29.62
C ASP A 870 27.96 30.03 30.06
N ASP A 871 27.91 29.78 31.37
CA ASP A 871 27.96 28.46 32.01
C ASP A 871 29.22 27.64 31.67
N ILE A 872 30.27 28.26 31.11
CA ILE A 872 31.55 27.63 30.77
C ILE A 872 32.64 28.22 31.67
N ASP A 873 33.46 27.33 32.23
CA ASP A 873 34.71 27.73 32.89
C ASP A 873 35.74 28.08 31.81
N ASN A 874 35.65 29.31 31.29
CA ASN A 874 36.46 29.73 30.14
C ASN A 874 37.95 29.65 30.46
N ASN A 875 38.33 29.84 31.73
CA ASN A 875 39.71 29.86 32.17
C ASN A 875 40.25 28.52 32.71
N CYS A 876 39.50 27.42 32.55
CA CYS A 876 39.82 26.06 32.99
C CYS A 876 40.29 25.97 34.48
N ASP A 877 39.82 26.83 35.40
CA ASP A 877 40.23 26.81 36.83
C ASP A 877 39.30 26.01 37.78
N GLY A 878 38.15 25.58 37.26
CA GLY A 878 37.15 24.76 37.90
C GLY A 878 35.96 25.53 38.50
N GLN A 879 35.80 26.83 38.24
CA GLN A 879 34.63 27.64 38.63
C GLN A 879 33.97 28.28 37.41
N ILE A 880 32.66 28.49 37.49
CA ILE A 880 31.83 28.95 36.36
C ILE A 880 31.22 30.32 36.71
N ASP A 881 31.38 31.30 35.81
CA ASP A 881 30.67 32.59 35.73
C ASP A 881 30.79 33.55 36.96
N GLU A 882 31.91 33.57 37.69
CA GLU A 882 32.03 34.48 38.83
C GLU A 882 32.30 35.96 38.46
N GLY A 883 31.51 36.88 39.05
CA GLY A 883 31.78 38.33 39.00
C GLY A 883 30.85 39.22 38.15
N VAL A 884 29.66 38.73 37.74
CA VAL A 884 28.68 39.38 36.83
C VAL A 884 27.37 39.92 37.53
N PRO A 885 26.55 40.84 36.92
CA PRO A 885 25.32 41.48 37.52
C PRO A 885 24.06 40.58 37.61
N LEU A 886 22.99 40.89 38.41
CA LEU A 886 21.76 40.05 38.59
C LEU A 886 20.37 40.78 38.45
N PHE A 887 19.33 40.12 37.88
CA PHE A 887 17.93 40.56 37.61
C PHE A 887 16.85 39.67 38.30
N LYS A 888 15.58 40.08 38.42
CA LYS A 888 14.50 39.40 39.21
C LYS A 888 13.24 39.04 38.39
N TYR A 889 12.72 37.82 38.55
CA TYR A 889 11.55 37.26 37.83
C TYR A 889 10.64 36.41 38.74
N TYR A 890 9.37 36.20 38.37
CA TYR A 890 8.35 35.41 39.10
C TYR A 890 8.06 34.11 38.35
N LEU A 891 7.90 33.00 39.07
CA LEU A 891 7.65 31.69 38.47
C LEU A 891 6.33 31.78 37.69
N ASP A 892 6.36 31.32 36.46
CA ASP A 892 5.24 31.13 35.55
C ASP A 892 5.27 29.63 35.24
N ASN A 893 4.70 28.86 36.14
CA ASN A 893 4.91 27.42 36.18
C ASN A 893 4.13 26.69 35.07
N ASP A 894 3.08 27.31 34.53
CA ASP A 894 2.34 26.82 33.38
C ASP A 894 2.73 27.47 32.03
N ASN A 895 3.50 28.55 32.05
CA ASN A 895 4.09 29.29 30.93
C ASN A 895 3.10 30.14 30.10
N ASP A 896 2.07 30.72 30.71
CA ASP A 896 1.09 31.55 30.01
C ASP A 896 1.44 33.05 29.90
N GLY A 897 2.51 33.48 30.57
CA GLY A 897 2.97 34.86 30.56
C GLY A 897 2.66 35.64 31.84
N PHE A 898 1.89 35.08 32.77
CA PHE A 898 1.59 35.61 34.09
C PHE A 898 2.24 34.71 35.16
N GLY A 899 2.67 35.26 36.29
CA GLY A 899 3.43 34.50 37.29
C GLY A 899 2.89 34.62 38.71
N ASP A 900 3.23 33.67 39.58
CA ASP A 900 2.86 33.72 41.00
C ASP A 900 3.68 34.78 41.73
N ALA A 901 2.98 35.78 42.26
CA ALA A 901 3.56 36.81 43.12
C ALA A 901 4.25 36.26 44.39
N ALA A 902 4.05 34.99 44.76
CA ALA A 902 4.65 34.33 45.91
C ALA A 902 5.97 33.60 45.62
N GLU A 903 6.30 33.27 44.37
CA GLU A 903 7.46 32.45 43.98
C GLU A 903 8.42 33.23 43.05
N GLU A 904 9.57 33.71 43.56
CA GLU A 904 10.49 34.63 42.84
C GLU A 904 11.98 34.18 42.83
N ILE A 905 12.73 34.47 41.74
CA ILE A 905 14.17 34.17 41.60
C ILE A 905 15.03 35.37 41.14
N GLN A 906 16.36 35.23 41.23
CA GLN A 906 17.34 36.20 40.71
C GLN A 906 18.51 35.53 39.93
N ILE A 907 18.84 36.00 38.72
CA ILE A 907 19.86 35.42 37.80
C ILE A 907 20.71 36.48 37.06
N CYS A 908 21.85 36.12 36.43
CA CYS A 908 22.75 37.10 35.77
C CYS A 908 22.37 37.57 34.36
N TYR A 909 21.43 36.88 33.74
CA TYR A 909 20.87 37.25 32.44
C TYR A 909 19.79 38.32 32.58
N ASP A 910 19.74 39.28 31.64
CA ASP A 910 18.73 40.34 31.59
C ASP A 910 17.43 39.90 30.89
N ILE A 911 17.36 38.62 30.53
CA ILE A 911 16.21 37.93 29.95
C ILE A 911 15.67 36.96 31.02
N PRO A 912 14.35 36.90 31.26
CA PRO A 912 13.77 35.93 32.19
C PRO A 912 14.21 34.50 31.85
N PRO A 913 14.62 33.69 32.84
CA PRO A 913 14.85 32.28 32.61
C PRO A 913 13.52 31.58 32.30
N THR A 914 13.59 30.45 31.60
CA THR A 914 12.43 29.67 31.19
C THR A 914 11.51 29.38 32.39
N SER A 915 10.21 29.56 32.21
CA SER A 915 9.17 29.44 33.25
C SER A 915 9.19 30.52 34.31
N TYR A 916 9.74 31.69 33.99
CA TYR A 916 9.63 32.88 34.83
C TYR A 916 9.30 34.12 34.01
N VAL A 917 8.44 34.99 34.53
CA VAL A 917 7.94 36.19 33.86
C VAL A 917 7.99 37.41 34.76
N ILE A 918 7.59 38.57 34.22
CA ILE A 918 7.65 39.87 34.91
C ILE A 918 6.28 40.25 35.51
N ASP A 919 5.18 39.80 34.89
CA ASP A 919 3.80 40.09 35.33
C ASP A 919 3.38 39.07 36.39
N ASN A 920 2.72 39.50 37.47
CA ASN A 920 2.49 38.66 38.65
C ASN A 920 1.00 38.52 39.02
N THR A 921 0.12 38.44 38.01
CA THR A 921 -1.34 38.56 38.16
C THR A 921 -2.15 37.28 37.96
N ASP A 922 -1.48 36.13 37.93
CA ASP A 922 -2.10 34.83 37.75
C ASP A 922 -2.98 34.42 38.97
N CYS A 923 -4.15 33.86 38.70
CA CYS A 923 -5.05 33.32 39.73
C CYS A 923 -4.91 31.80 39.97
N ASP A 924 -4.24 31.06 39.07
CA ASP A 924 -3.88 29.65 39.20
C ASP A 924 -2.61 29.29 38.38
N ASP A 925 -1.43 29.65 38.90
CA ASP A 925 -0.07 29.52 38.29
C ASP A 925 0.38 28.08 37.94
N ASP A 926 -0.49 27.08 38.17
CA ASP A 926 -0.30 25.69 37.77
C ASP A 926 -1.12 25.33 36.51
N ASN A 927 -1.87 26.27 35.91
CA ASN A 927 -2.76 26.04 34.76
C ASN A 927 -2.90 27.24 33.79
N ALA A 928 -2.18 27.14 32.66
CA ALA A 928 -2.04 28.18 31.63
C ALA A 928 -3.34 28.61 30.93
N SER A 929 -4.45 27.91 31.19
CA SER A 929 -5.77 28.24 30.66
C SER A 929 -6.61 29.05 31.64
N ILE A 930 -6.09 29.40 32.81
CA ILE A 930 -6.80 30.14 33.86
C ILE A 930 -6.00 31.38 34.22
N ASN A 931 -6.11 32.41 33.38
CA ASN A 931 -5.44 33.68 33.60
C ASN A 931 -6.29 34.86 33.11
N PRO A 932 -5.97 36.10 33.51
CA PRO A 932 -6.79 37.27 33.20
C PRO A 932 -6.92 37.62 31.70
N ALA A 933 -6.21 36.94 30.80
CA ALA A 933 -6.28 37.13 29.36
C ALA A 933 -7.13 36.08 28.62
N GLU A 934 -7.54 35.01 29.30
CA GLU A 934 -8.34 33.93 28.72
C GLU A 934 -9.84 34.27 28.63
N ILE A 935 -10.57 33.41 27.91
CA ILE A 935 -12.03 33.51 27.71
C ILE A 935 -12.65 32.26 28.32
N ASP A 936 -13.72 32.42 29.12
CA ASP A 936 -14.43 31.30 29.75
C ASP A 936 -14.69 30.14 28.78
N ILE A 937 -14.35 28.93 29.25
CA ILE A 937 -14.64 27.69 28.55
C ILE A 937 -15.98 27.16 29.07
N PRO A 938 -17.07 27.32 28.29
CA PRO A 938 -18.39 26.94 28.77
C PRO A 938 -18.54 25.48 29.24
N ASP A 939 -19.42 25.29 30.24
CA ASP A 939 -19.90 24.03 30.80
C ASP A 939 -18.88 23.22 31.65
N ASN A 940 -17.76 23.81 32.07
CA ASN A 940 -16.71 23.08 32.77
C ASN A 940 -16.59 23.36 34.29
N GLY A 941 -17.28 24.38 34.80
CA GLY A 941 -17.30 24.76 36.23
C GLY A 941 -16.05 25.50 36.72
N ILE A 942 -15.21 25.99 35.81
CA ILE A 942 -13.97 26.71 36.05
C ILE A 942 -14.16 28.17 35.54
N ASP A 943 -13.40 29.11 36.09
CA ASP A 943 -13.50 30.56 35.81
C ASP A 943 -12.18 31.00 35.17
N GLU A 944 -12.03 30.73 33.86
CA GLU A 944 -10.75 30.85 33.14
C GLU A 944 -10.24 32.29 33.06
N ASP A 945 -11.12 33.28 32.98
CA ASP A 945 -10.72 34.69 32.85
C ASP A 945 -10.48 35.39 34.20
N CYS A 946 -10.50 34.62 35.29
CA CYS A 946 -10.37 35.07 36.68
C CYS A 946 -11.42 36.16 37.07
N SER A 947 -12.61 36.18 36.45
CA SER A 947 -13.65 37.21 36.67
C SER A 947 -14.69 36.86 37.74
N GLY A 948 -14.97 35.56 37.96
CA GLY A 948 -15.77 34.98 39.03
C GLY A 948 -16.99 34.13 38.62
N VAL A 949 -17.21 33.73 37.35
CA VAL A 949 -18.42 33.04 36.81
C VAL A 949 -18.18 32.24 35.49
N ASP A 950 -18.93 31.15 35.19
CA ASP A 950 -18.75 30.22 34.02
C ASP A 950 -19.92 30.24 32.95
N LEU A 951 -19.65 29.96 31.66
CA LEU A 951 -20.51 30.08 30.44
C LEU A 951 -21.17 28.72 30.00
N PHE A 952 -22.10 28.65 29.01
CA PHE A 952 -22.68 27.38 28.44
C PHE A 952 -22.56 27.29 26.89
N LEU A 953 -22.14 26.13 26.32
CA LEU A 953 -21.74 25.99 24.90
C LEU A 953 -22.78 25.28 24.03
N GLN A 954 -23.33 24.18 24.53
CA GLN A 954 -24.20 23.31 23.73
C GLN A 954 -25.65 23.75 23.81
N THR A 955 -26.31 23.79 22.65
CA THR A 955 -27.77 23.95 22.63
C THR A 955 -28.40 22.67 23.18
N ARG A 956 -29.10 22.77 24.32
CA ARG A 956 -29.74 21.63 24.97
C ARG A 956 -31.17 21.98 25.34
N VAL A 957 -32.09 21.09 24.99
CA VAL A 957 -33.52 21.17 25.36
C VAL A 957 -33.84 19.94 26.20
N PHE A 958 -33.98 20.11 27.52
CA PHE A 958 -34.09 18.98 28.44
C PHE A 958 -35.04 19.24 29.62
N PRO A 959 -35.60 18.19 30.24
CA PRO A 959 -35.61 16.80 29.78
C PRO A 959 -36.43 16.61 28.50
N ASN A 960 -36.04 15.66 27.65
CA ASN A 960 -36.77 15.23 26.47
C ASN A 960 -36.77 13.68 26.45
N PRO A 961 -37.85 12.99 26.87
CA PRO A 961 -39.22 13.51 27.00
C PRO A 961 -39.45 14.48 28.16
N VAL A 962 -40.27 15.51 27.91
CA VAL A 962 -40.65 16.51 28.91
C VAL A 962 -41.98 16.16 29.57
N THR A 963 -42.06 16.37 30.89
CA THR A 963 -43.28 16.13 31.70
C THR A 963 -43.87 17.40 32.32
N ASP A 964 -43.06 18.41 32.67
CA ASP A 964 -43.56 19.64 33.33
C ASP A 964 -42.65 20.87 33.09
N ILE A 965 -41.36 20.73 33.35
CA ILE A 965 -40.35 21.79 33.23
C ILE A 965 -39.42 21.46 32.08
N LEU A 966 -39.15 22.43 31.21
CA LEU A 966 -38.20 22.34 30.11
C LEU A 966 -37.15 23.43 30.26
N GLU A 967 -35.89 23.05 30.37
CA GLU A 967 -34.74 23.94 30.37
C GLU A 967 -34.12 24.00 28.98
N ILE A 968 -33.75 25.20 28.55
CA ILE A 968 -33.18 25.47 27.24
C ILE A 968 -31.87 26.24 27.42
N HIS A 969 -30.78 25.61 26.99
CA HIS A 969 -29.49 26.25 26.79
C HIS A 969 -29.38 26.56 25.30
N HIS A 970 -29.07 27.80 24.93
CA HIS A 970 -28.89 28.21 23.55
C HIS A 970 -28.22 29.58 23.51
N GLN A 971 -27.37 29.84 22.51
CA GLN A 971 -26.60 31.09 22.34
C GLN A 971 -27.48 32.28 21.93
N VAL A 972 -28.46 32.59 22.78
CA VAL A 972 -29.36 33.72 22.66
C VAL A 972 -29.32 34.42 24.01
N ASP A 973 -29.22 35.74 23.97
CA ASP A 973 -29.36 36.58 25.16
C ASP A 973 -30.55 37.56 25.01
N GLY A 974 -31.18 37.90 26.13
CA GLY A 974 -32.37 38.73 26.19
C GLY A 974 -33.67 38.04 25.74
N ALA A 975 -34.71 38.83 25.41
CA ALA A 975 -36.06 38.30 25.18
C ALA A 975 -36.19 37.54 23.85
N ALA A 976 -36.89 36.40 23.84
CA ALA A 976 -37.15 35.55 22.67
C ALA A 976 -38.58 34.97 22.71
N GLU A 977 -39.13 34.63 21.55
CA GLU A 977 -40.44 33.98 21.38
C GLU A 977 -40.27 32.46 21.24
N VAL A 978 -41.20 31.68 21.78
CA VAL A 978 -41.19 30.21 21.76
C VAL A 978 -42.50 29.69 21.16
N ILE A 979 -42.40 28.80 20.18
CA ILE A 979 -43.52 28.27 19.39
C ILE A 979 -43.52 26.74 19.43
N TRP A 980 -44.69 26.13 19.62
CA TRP A 980 -44.90 24.68 19.60
C TRP A 980 -45.77 24.26 18.42
N ILE A 981 -45.33 23.27 17.62
CA ILE A 981 -45.99 22.78 16.40
C ILE A 981 -46.16 21.25 16.51
N SER A 982 -47.29 20.69 16.03
CA SER A 982 -47.50 19.23 15.98
C SER A 982 -46.78 18.57 14.80
N SER A 983 -46.56 17.25 14.85
CA SER A 983 -45.95 16.46 13.76
C SER A 983 -46.66 16.56 12.40
N GLY A 984 -47.93 16.96 12.36
CA GLY A 984 -48.68 17.25 11.13
C GLY A 984 -48.59 18.71 10.65
N GLY A 985 -47.69 19.51 11.21
CA GLY A 985 -47.43 20.90 10.79
C GLY A 985 -48.38 21.97 11.37
N LYS A 986 -49.23 21.63 12.35
CA LYS A 986 -50.18 22.60 12.96
C LYS A 986 -49.58 23.26 14.21
N LEU A 987 -49.64 24.59 14.29
CA LEU A 987 -49.32 25.41 15.48
C LEU A 987 -50.20 25.07 16.69
N ILE A 988 -49.58 24.91 17.86
CA ILE A 988 -50.21 24.46 19.11
C ILE A 988 -50.16 25.53 20.22
N ARG A 989 -49.01 26.17 20.46
CA ARG A 989 -48.78 27.15 21.53
C ARG A 989 -47.69 28.16 21.14
N GLU A 990 -47.77 29.38 21.68
CA GLU A 990 -46.80 30.47 21.50
C GLU A 990 -46.63 31.24 22.84
N GLU A 991 -45.40 31.57 23.24
CA GLU A 991 -45.08 32.32 24.47
C GLU A 991 -43.75 33.12 24.38
N GLN A 992 -43.51 34.04 25.33
CA GLN A 992 -42.28 34.85 25.40
C GLN A 992 -41.41 34.41 26.58
N THR A 993 -40.10 34.34 26.38
CA THR A 993 -39.11 33.99 27.41
C THR A 993 -37.92 34.95 27.41
N LEU A 994 -37.14 34.95 28.50
CA LEU A 994 -35.90 35.72 28.64
C LEU A 994 -34.73 34.75 28.78
N PHE A 995 -33.73 34.89 27.91
CA PHE A 995 -32.43 34.26 28.11
C PHE A 995 -31.52 35.23 28.88
N ALA A 996 -30.78 34.69 29.84
CA ALA A 996 -29.68 35.36 30.53
C ALA A 996 -28.52 34.37 30.60
N ASP A 997 -27.32 34.81 30.23
CA ASP A 997 -26.12 33.98 30.20
C ASP A 997 -26.35 32.69 29.37
N ASN A 998 -26.98 32.85 28.20
CA ASN A 998 -27.35 31.78 27.25
C ASN A 998 -28.28 30.68 27.80
N ARG A 999 -29.06 30.99 28.85
CA ARG A 999 -29.97 30.04 29.51
C ARG A 999 -31.38 30.58 29.71
N THR A 1000 -32.39 29.72 29.52
CA THR A 1000 -33.78 29.98 29.93
C THR A 1000 -34.51 28.72 30.43
N VAL A 1001 -35.60 28.89 31.18
CA VAL A 1001 -36.42 27.79 31.71
C VAL A 1001 -37.90 28.05 31.45
N ILE A 1002 -38.56 27.09 30.81
CA ILE A 1002 -40.00 27.06 30.54
C ILE A 1002 -40.70 26.15 31.55
N TYR A 1003 -41.71 26.69 32.24
CA TYR A 1003 -42.48 25.97 33.24
C TYR A 1003 -43.90 25.65 32.73
N ASN A 1004 -44.47 24.52 33.15
CA ASN A 1004 -45.83 24.05 32.81
C ASN A 1004 -46.01 23.71 31.31
N VAL A 1005 -45.26 22.73 30.81
CA VAL A 1005 -45.44 22.14 29.47
C VAL A 1005 -46.68 21.22 29.45
N ASP A 1006 -47.89 21.81 29.56
CA ASP A 1006 -49.18 21.11 29.57
C ASP A 1006 -49.67 20.79 28.12
N LEU A 1007 -48.96 19.90 27.43
CA LEU A 1007 -49.30 19.42 26.09
C LEU A 1007 -49.72 17.92 26.13
N PRO A 1008 -50.63 17.45 25.26
CA PRO A 1008 -50.94 16.02 25.15
C PRO A 1008 -49.70 15.17 24.84
N GLN A 1009 -49.72 13.88 25.20
CA GLN A 1009 -48.60 12.98 24.87
C GLN A 1009 -48.42 12.85 23.35
N GLY A 1010 -47.20 13.06 22.86
CA GLY A 1010 -46.89 13.03 21.43
C GLY A 1010 -45.59 13.73 21.05
N VAL A 1011 -45.31 13.75 19.75
CA VAL A 1011 -44.14 14.43 19.16
C VAL A 1011 -44.54 15.84 18.73
N TYR A 1012 -43.78 16.83 19.21
CA TYR A 1012 -43.91 18.23 18.87
C TYR A 1012 -42.60 18.78 18.33
N ILE A 1013 -42.69 19.88 17.59
CA ILE A 1013 -41.56 20.71 17.19
C ILE A 1013 -41.63 21.99 18.03
N LEU A 1014 -40.58 22.23 18.81
CA LEU A 1014 -40.32 23.47 19.51
C LEU A 1014 -39.50 24.39 18.59
N ARG A 1015 -39.89 25.64 18.45
CA ARG A 1015 -39.18 26.63 17.65
C ARG A 1015 -38.98 27.91 18.46
N ILE A 1016 -37.76 28.40 18.59
CA ILE A 1016 -37.42 29.68 19.23
C ILE A 1016 -37.23 30.73 18.13
N ILE A 1017 -37.87 31.88 18.28
CA ILE A 1017 -37.79 33.01 17.37
C ILE A 1017 -37.18 34.21 18.10
N LYS A 1018 -36.12 34.77 17.52
CA LYS A 1018 -35.48 36.00 17.97
C LYS A 1018 -35.52 37.02 16.83
N ASP A 1019 -35.96 38.24 17.11
CA ASP A 1019 -36.03 39.34 16.13
C ASP A 1019 -36.74 38.98 14.80
N GLY A 1020 -37.71 38.06 14.87
CA GLY A 1020 -38.52 37.60 13.73
C GLY A 1020 -37.93 36.44 12.92
N LEU A 1021 -36.78 35.89 13.33
CA LEU A 1021 -36.12 34.74 12.69
C LEU A 1021 -36.07 33.52 13.63
N PRO A 1022 -36.28 32.29 13.11
CA PRO A 1022 -36.09 31.08 13.91
C PRO A 1022 -34.59 30.89 14.23
N VAL A 1023 -34.26 30.82 15.51
CA VAL A 1023 -32.88 30.61 16.00
C VAL A 1023 -32.64 29.20 16.53
N LEU A 1024 -33.71 28.50 16.92
CA LEU A 1024 -33.67 27.08 17.29
C LEU A 1024 -34.93 26.38 16.79
N THR A 1025 -34.81 25.18 16.22
CA THR A 1025 -35.93 24.27 15.94
C THR A 1025 -35.55 22.88 16.43
N GLU A 1026 -36.32 22.31 17.36
CA GLU A 1026 -36.01 21.03 18.01
C GLU A 1026 -37.27 20.14 18.13
N ARG A 1027 -37.09 18.82 18.05
CA ARG A 1027 -38.13 17.82 18.28
C ARG A 1027 -38.25 17.52 19.77
N VAL A 1028 -39.39 17.87 20.36
CA VAL A 1028 -39.70 17.59 21.78
C VAL A 1028 -40.78 16.52 21.89
N LEU A 1029 -40.45 15.43 22.59
CA LEU A 1029 -41.39 14.41 23.04
C LEU A 1029 -42.06 14.89 24.33
N VAL A 1030 -43.39 14.94 24.34
CA VAL A 1030 -44.16 15.24 25.56
C VAL A 1030 -44.78 13.94 26.06
N GLY A 1031 -44.57 13.61 27.34
CA GLY A 1031 -45.11 12.41 28.00
C GLY A 1031 -44.03 11.46 28.54
N GLU A 1032 -44.45 10.32 29.11
CA GLU A 1032 -43.55 9.25 29.58
C GLU A 1032 -42.99 8.41 28.42
#